data_AF-A0A9P9S310-F1
#
_entry.id   AF-A0A9P9S310-F1
#
_cell.length_a   1.000
_cell.length_b   1.000
_cell.length_c   1.000
_cell.angle_alpha   90.00
_cell.angle_beta   90.00
_cell.angle_gamma   90.00
#
_symmetry.space_group_name_H-M   'P 1'
#
loop_
_entity.id
_entity.type
_entity.pdbx_description
1 polymer ?
#
loop_
_entity_poly.entity_id
_entity_poly.type
_entity_poly.pdbx_seq_one_letter_code
_entity_poly.pdbx_strand_id
1 'polypeptide(L)'
;MSEFTYTIVLHGNDATGKSTLVPALKAAGQVVYARGDEDPSLEDALIVRTFDKLTLQLADDDRAPLPELYTDKDGIDRRIVRIILDADVPILQARLANRPHTDKWESEKALFYFRARFLVCSSHTALPYQELAAFYGLPVVDTGKKAVDETVSDIIALARNPEVLALFSMLALRTLSPDNVASLASRRAVISGVDYAQRLEEIIALECGETSIFTPEDVRSQCSRDRGLLHALVNHYDNLHDETAPLRVRLVVEGESKQIYKVETPLTRHFDNHVIVFLKPTIYSHSKQSTAEIAGLSAIRASGSRLFLEMLHRAGISHTYDGLNAHGLIWARTTEITQIETVYKELCLGTDKHSFFGMASNSSVTLPTGQYKRGPYVRFDWRNPNHAYKGINPATHPFYYLMEASVGKEAFYNKYLTARAKPFGDRCVPEELVHGVQAVEASVDCTTRIFFTIQHYLNQIGLEVQDGCIMLDPTGRTMWSEINQDCMRIKRREGVHTNGQDAFDKDVWRAGGSAVKASILDKWTQLNHLLRTHLTGRPFHEHEMVAPCEPYGVHAGEVLADDTLALTPRYRALYERLAAHDRSRLRSASASADEGTSERLLALMEAHMWRLIVDGPAHNAPEEAGAMLRLVHTYARRAGLPSLQASAFTDADADAVLAQSVTPPGSRAIGVTADKYEKRTDEFMLTQLGVKLLRPEGRCLRLDYEVVDAAQFARAFGEGRRVHFVSVRPKDMPGLLAQGTLDGTVTYSVIMDSYPTVAQLVVSAPATDVSLALISRRGQRIDPRAWTADNPARIAAEHPRLVRTYLASLNVPQATYSIQRVLGASESYLVNDPCETHLLCDAIVNTGNTLQANDLEAWQVIKPKGDIVIGLYQRL
;
A
#
# COMPACT_ATOMS: atom_id res chain seq x y z
N MET A 1 -49.63 -0.36 1.86
CA MET A 1 -48.92 -0.83 3.07
C MET A 1 -48.82 0.38 3.98
N SER A 2 -49.26 0.27 5.24
CA SER A 2 -49.01 1.34 6.22
C SER A 2 -47.51 1.57 6.31
N GLU A 3 -47.07 2.82 6.21
CA GLU A 3 -45.66 3.16 6.38
C GLU A 3 -45.24 2.72 7.78
N PHE A 4 -44.40 1.68 7.89
CA PHE A 4 -43.94 1.20 9.18
C PHE A 4 -43.19 2.34 9.85
N THR A 5 -43.66 2.75 11.03
CA THR A 5 -42.88 3.65 11.87
C THR A 5 -41.60 2.95 12.30
N TYR A 6 -40.49 3.68 12.36
CA TYR A 6 -39.20 3.14 12.76
C TYR A 6 -38.61 3.91 13.94
N THR A 7 -37.65 3.26 14.60
CA THR A 7 -36.81 3.82 15.66
C THR A 7 -35.36 3.63 15.25
N ILE A 8 -34.56 4.68 15.35
CA ILE A 8 -33.12 4.61 15.10
C ILE A 8 -32.40 4.30 16.41
N VAL A 9 -31.56 3.27 16.43
CA VAL A 9 -30.66 2.98 17.54
C VAL A 9 -29.24 3.20 17.08
N LEU A 10 -28.56 4.17 17.70
CA LEU A 10 -27.18 4.52 17.38
C LEU A 10 -26.21 3.82 18.32
N HIS A 11 -25.22 3.15 17.73
CA HIS A 11 -24.16 2.43 18.42
C HIS A 11 -22.78 3.00 18.03
N GLY A 12 -21.76 2.74 18.83
CA GLY A 12 -20.38 3.16 18.56
C GLY A 12 -19.67 3.71 19.80
N ASN A 13 -18.39 4.07 19.66
CA ASN A 13 -17.62 4.67 20.76
C ASN A 13 -18.19 6.04 21.16
N ASP A 14 -17.97 6.52 22.39
CA ASP A 14 -18.46 7.84 22.83
C ASP A 14 -17.88 9.00 22.02
N ALA A 15 -16.67 8.83 21.46
CA ALA A 15 -16.02 9.83 20.61
C ALA A 15 -16.59 9.91 19.17
N THR A 16 -17.59 9.11 18.81
CA THR A 16 -18.17 9.10 17.44
C THR A 16 -19.21 10.19 17.22
N GLY A 17 -19.47 11.04 18.22
CA GLY A 17 -20.38 12.18 18.09
C GLY A 17 -21.84 11.87 18.44
N LYS A 18 -22.11 10.74 19.11
CA LYS A 18 -23.47 10.35 19.55
C LYS A 18 -24.21 11.49 20.27
N SER A 19 -23.55 12.16 21.21
CA SER A 19 -24.12 13.27 21.99
C SER A 19 -24.52 14.49 21.15
N THR A 20 -23.95 14.64 19.96
CA THR A 20 -24.31 15.70 19.00
C THR A 20 -25.39 15.22 18.02
N LEU A 21 -25.29 13.98 17.55
CA LEU A 21 -26.18 13.42 16.54
C LEU A 21 -27.57 13.10 17.08
N VAL A 22 -27.70 12.60 18.31
CA VAL A 22 -29.01 12.25 18.88
C VAL A 22 -29.93 13.48 19.01
N PRO A 23 -29.51 14.61 19.60
CA PRO A 23 -30.34 15.82 19.61
C PRO A 23 -30.69 16.33 18.21
N ALA A 24 -29.74 16.27 17.26
CA ALA A 24 -29.97 16.72 15.89
C ALA A 24 -31.01 15.85 15.15
N LEU A 25 -30.97 14.53 15.32
CA LEU A 25 -31.96 13.61 14.77
C LEU A 25 -33.34 13.79 15.41
N LYS A 26 -33.40 14.01 16.73
CA LYS A 26 -34.65 14.34 17.44
C LYS A 26 -35.23 15.66 16.94
N ALA A 27 -34.40 16.67 16.72
CA ALA A 27 -34.81 17.94 16.12
C ALA A 27 -35.33 17.76 14.67
N ALA A 28 -34.80 16.78 13.94
CA ALA A 28 -35.32 16.35 12.63
C ALA A 28 -36.55 15.41 12.72
N GLY A 29 -37.19 15.32 13.89
CA GLY A 29 -38.44 14.57 14.10
C GLY A 29 -38.28 13.05 14.17
N GLN A 30 -37.06 12.53 14.35
CA GLN A 30 -36.81 11.09 14.44
C GLN A 30 -36.90 10.58 15.89
N VAL A 31 -37.41 9.34 16.07
CA VAL A 31 -37.32 8.62 17.35
C VAL A 31 -35.97 7.92 17.40
N VAL A 32 -35.07 8.40 18.27
CA VAL A 32 -33.68 7.94 18.35
C VAL A 32 -33.27 7.60 19.77
N TYR A 33 -32.63 6.44 19.92
CA TYR A 33 -31.99 6.00 21.15
C TYR A 33 -30.49 5.76 20.93
N ALA A 34 -29.70 6.09 21.93
CA ALA A 34 -28.29 5.76 22.04
C ALA A 34 -27.97 5.59 23.52
N ARG A 35 -26.86 4.90 23.83
CA ARG A 35 -26.43 4.70 25.22
C ARG A 35 -26.42 6.00 26.02
N GLY A 36 -27.09 6.01 27.18
CA GLY A 36 -27.26 7.15 28.09
C GLY A 36 -28.58 7.90 27.92
N ASP A 37 -29.27 7.74 26.79
CA ASP A 37 -30.56 8.39 26.50
C ASP A 37 -31.74 7.41 26.59
N GLU A 38 -31.49 6.13 26.86
CA GLU A 38 -32.51 5.09 26.93
C GLU A 38 -33.38 5.16 28.21
N ASP A 39 -34.66 4.86 28.02
CA ASP A 39 -35.54 4.48 29.10
C ASP A 39 -35.13 3.07 29.59
N PRO A 40 -34.81 2.89 30.89
CA PRO A 40 -34.48 1.58 31.44
C PRO A 40 -35.54 0.49 31.18
N SER A 41 -36.82 0.86 31.04
CA SER A 41 -37.91 -0.06 30.72
C SER A 41 -37.87 -0.59 29.27
N LEU A 42 -37.15 0.07 28.38
CA LEU A 42 -37.00 -0.34 26.98
C LEU A 42 -35.71 -1.13 26.73
N GLU A 43 -34.83 -1.32 27.71
CA GLU A 43 -33.54 -2.00 27.49
C GLU A 43 -33.73 -3.46 27.04
N ASP A 44 -34.71 -4.18 27.58
CA ASP A 44 -35.00 -5.56 27.15
C ASP A 44 -35.56 -5.62 25.72
N ALA A 45 -36.22 -4.55 25.27
CA ALA A 45 -36.81 -4.45 23.93
C ALA A 45 -35.81 -3.93 22.87
N LEU A 46 -35.00 -2.94 23.24
CA LEU A 46 -34.08 -2.25 22.33
C LEU A 46 -32.63 -2.76 22.43
N ILE A 47 -32.23 -3.39 23.54
CA ILE A 47 -30.90 -3.98 23.75
C ILE A 47 -29.79 -2.97 23.41
N VAL A 48 -29.81 -1.77 24.00
CA VAL A 48 -28.83 -0.72 23.69
C VAL A 48 -27.55 -0.97 24.48
N ARG A 49 -27.65 -1.06 25.82
CA ARG A 49 -26.48 -1.31 26.68
C ARG A 49 -25.94 -2.71 26.52
N THR A 50 -26.82 -3.68 26.32
CA THR A 50 -26.45 -5.08 26.18
C THR A 50 -25.71 -5.33 24.87
N PHE A 51 -25.99 -4.56 23.81
CA PHE A 51 -25.21 -4.61 22.58
C PHE A 51 -23.75 -4.16 22.80
N ASP A 52 -23.52 -3.08 23.54
CA ASP A 52 -22.17 -2.63 23.90
C ASP A 52 -21.38 -3.71 24.65
N LYS A 53 -22.03 -4.50 25.51
CA LYS A 53 -21.38 -5.61 26.24
C LYS A 53 -20.84 -6.70 25.29
N LEU A 54 -21.41 -6.84 24.09
CA LEU A 54 -20.89 -7.79 23.09
C LEU A 54 -19.48 -7.40 22.61
N THR A 55 -19.08 -6.13 22.72
CA THR A 55 -17.71 -5.71 22.42
C THR A 55 -16.69 -6.17 23.46
N LEU A 56 -17.15 -6.57 24.64
CA LEU A 56 -16.29 -7.05 25.74
C LEU A 56 -16.13 -8.57 25.74
N GLN A 57 -16.92 -9.27 24.94
CA GLN A 57 -16.93 -10.73 24.84
C GLN A 57 -16.06 -11.19 23.68
N LEU A 58 -15.56 -12.43 23.71
CA LEU A 58 -14.96 -12.99 22.51
C LEU A 58 -16.01 -13.13 21.41
N ALA A 59 -15.55 -13.02 20.17
CA ALA A 59 -16.42 -13.23 19.04
C ALA A 59 -16.85 -14.70 18.94
N ASP A 60 -18.16 -14.92 19.05
CA ASP A 60 -18.77 -16.24 18.96
C ASP A 60 -20.06 -16.17 18.12
N ASP A 61 -20.39 -17.29 17.48
CA ASP A 61 -21.52 -17.39 16.55
C ASP A 61 -22.83 -17.74 17.28
N ASP A 62 -22.76 -18.06 18.58
CA ASP A 62 -23.91 -18.42 19.43
C ASP A 62 -24.67 -17.21 19.98
N ARG A 63 -24.24 -15.99 19.64
CA ARG A 63 -24.91 -14.76 20.07
C ARG A 63 -26.36 -14.72 19.59
N ALA A 64 -27.24 -14.25 20.49
CA ALA A 64 -28.66 -14.12 20.22
C ALA A 64 -28.95 -13.17 19.04
N PRO A 65 -30.06 -13.38 18.30
CA PRO A 65 -30.59 -12.39 17.37
C PRO A 65 -30.87 -11.07 18.10
N LEU A 66 -30.76 -9.96 17.38
CA LEU A 66 -31.23 -8.67 17.86
C LEU A 66 -32.73 -8.53 17.58
N PRO A 67 -33.50 -7.90 18.49
CA PRO A 67 -34.88 -7.53 18.20
C PRO A 67 -34.95 -6.61 16.98
N GLU A 68 -35.89 -6.90 16.08
CA GLU A 68 -36.17 -6.13 14.87
C GLU A 68 -37.41 -5.24 15.02
N LEU A 69 -38.29 -5.55 15.98
CA LEU A 69 -39.54 -4.86 16.26
C LEU A 69 -39.72 -4.70 17.77
N TYR A 70 -40.41 -3.65 18.18
CA TYR A 70 -40.92 -3.48 19.54
C TYR A 70 -42.17 -2.60 19.54
N THR A 71 -42.99 -2.70 20.60
CA THR A 71 -44.11 -1.80 20.84
C THR A 71 -43.64 -0.66 21.75
N ASP A 72 -43.74 0.57 21.27
CA ASP A 72 -43.37 1.76 22.04
C ASP A 72 -44.48 2.13 23.03
N LYS A 73 -44.22 3.09 23.93
CA LYS A 73 -45.16 3.49 25.01
C LYS A 73 -46.47 4.06 24.50
N ASP A 74 -46.48 4.54 23.27
CA ASP A 74 -47.68 5.00 22.55
C ASP A 74 -48.54 3.83 22.03
N GLY A 75 -48.11 2.58 22.22
CA GLY A 75 -48.77 1.39 21.71
C GLY A 75 -48.50 1.13 20.22
N ILE A 76 -47.57 1.86 19.61
CA ILE A 76 -47.23 1.72 18.19
C ILE A 76 -46.09 0.72 18.04
N ASP A 77 -46.28 -0.27 17.17
CA ASP A 77 -45.22 -1.18 16.76
C ASP A 77 -44.24 -0.46 15.83
N ARG A 78 -42.97 -0.43 16.24
CA ARG A 78 -41.88 0.24 15.53
C ARG A 78 -40.84 -0.77 15.09
N ARG A 79 -40.34 -0.60 13.86
CA ARG A 79 -39.13 -1.29 13.38
C ARG A 79 -37.87 -0.67 13.98
N ILE A 80 -36.98 -1.50 14.48
CA ILE A 80 -35.69 -1.07 15.01
C ILE A 80 -34.67 -1.02 13.87
N VAL A 81 -34.16 0.17 13.57
CA VAL A 81 -33.06 0.39 12.63
C VAL A 81 -31.81 0.68 13.44
N ARG A 82 -30.86 -0.26 13.44
CA ARG A 82 -29.59 -0.10 14.16
C ARG A 82 -28.53 0.43 13.21
N ILE A 83 -27.88 1.53 13.59
CA ILE A 83 -26.82 2.14 12.81
C ILE A 83 -25.62 2.29 13.73
N ILE A 84 -24.46 1.88 13.23
CA ILE A 84 -23.23 1.94 14.01
C ILE A 84 -22.39 3.12 13.45
N LEU A 85 -21.88 4.01 14.32
CA LEU A 85 -21.23 5.28 13.98
C LEU A 85 -19.70 5.25 14.17
N ASP A 86 -18.90 5.47 13.12
CA ASP A 86 -17.43 5.36 13.21
C ASP A 86 -16.70 6.68 13.00
N ALA A 87 -15.42 6.72 13.38
CA ALA A 87 -14.43 7.66 12.86
C ALA A 87 -13.02 7.08 13.03
N ASP A 88 -12.04 7.65 12.33
CA ASP A 88 -10.63 7.25 12.47
C ASP A 88 -10.09 7.48 13.89
N VAL A 89 -9.24 6.58 14.38
CA VAL A 89 -8.68 6.66 15.75
C VAL A 89 -8.07 8.04 16.05
N PRO A 90 -7.32 8.70 15.15
CA PRO A 90 -6.84 10.06 15.38
C PRO A 90 -7.96 11.09 15.56
N ILE A 91 -9.08 10.93 14.83
CA ILE A 91 -10.26 11.81 14.96
C ILE A 91 -10.96 11.57 16.30
N LEU A 92 -11.11 10.30 16.70
CA LEU A 92 -11.66 9.94 18.01
C LEU A 92 -10.81 10.54 19.13
N GLN A 93 -9.49 10.39 19.08
CA GLN A 93 -8.56 10.99 20.03
C GLN A 93 -8.67 12.52 20.06
N ALA A 94 -8.75 13.17 18.90
CA ALA A 94 -8.89 14.63 18.83
C ALA A 94 -10.20 15.14 19.46
N ARG A 95 -11.31 14.39 19.28
CA ARG A 95 -12.59 14.71 19.93
C ARG A 95 -12.53 14.52 21.45
N LEU A 96 -11.82 13.48 21.90
CA LEU A 96 -11.63 13.19 23.32
C LEU A 96 -10.73 14.20 24.03
N ALA A 97 -9.71 14.72 23.34
CA ALA A 97 -8.81 15.74 23.88
C ALA A 97 -9.55 17.04 24.28
N ASN A 98 -10.72 17.30 23.70
CA ASN A 98 -11.56 18.45 24.04
C ASN A 98 -12.52 18.18 25.22
N ARG A 99 -12.54 16.96 25.77
CA ARG A 99 -13.39 16.62 26.92
C ARG A 99 -12.70 17.00 28.23
N PRO A 100 -13.47 17.45 29.25
CA PRO A 100 -12.92 17.82 30.54
C PRO A 100 -12.31 16.64 31.31
N HIS A 101 -12.76 15.42 31.01
CA HIS A 101 -12.27 14.19 31.62
C HIS A 101 -12.13 13.11 30.55
N THR A 102 -11.07 12.31 30.65
CA THR A 102 -10.86 11.11 29.84
C THR A 102 -10.93 9.87 30.72
N ASP A 103 -11.76 8.89 30.36
CA ASP A 103 -11.86 7.60 31.05
C ASP A 103 -10.84 6.60 30.49
N LYS A 104 -10.55 5.52 31.22
CA LYS A 104 -9.66 4.43 30.78
C LYS A 104 -10.10 3.73 29.48
N TRP A 105 -11.37 3.88 29.09
CA TRP A 105 -11.94 3.36 27.84
C TRP A 105 -11.62 4.24 26.61
N GLU A 106 -10.94 5.36 26.82
CA GLU A 106 -10.66 6.40 25.82
C GLU A 106 -9.15 6.48 25.47
N SER A 107 -8.34 5.51 25.92
CA SER A 107 -6.93 5.37 25.49
C SER A 107 -6.84 4.97 24.01
N GLU A 108 -5.69 5.21 23.36
CA GLU A 108 -5.48 4.79 21.96
C GLU A 108 -5.72 3.29 21.78
N LYS A 109 -5.23 2.49 22.73
CA LYS A 109 -5.41 1.05 22.78
C LYS A 109 -6.89 0.65 22.89
N ALA A 110 -7.64 1.28 23.80
CA ALA A 110 -9.07 1.01 23.98
C ALA A 110 -9.87 1.42 22.72
N LEU A 111 -9.61 2.62 22.19
CA LEU A 111 -10.27 3.12 20.98
C LEU A 111 -10.03 2.19 19.79
N PHE A 112 -8.79 1.74 19.59
CA PHE A 112 -8.48 0.77 18.54
C PHE A 112 -9.27 -0.52 18.71
N TYR A 113 -9.26 -1.10 19.92
CA TYR A 113 -9.95 -2.35 20.21
C TYR A 113 -11.46 -2.23 20.00
N PHE A 114 -12.11 -1.24 20.63
CA PHE A 114 -13.56 -1.05 20.51
C PHE A 114 -13.97 -0.72 19.10
N ARG A 115 -13.18 0.07 18.38
CA ARG A 115 -13.40 0.29 16.96
C ARG A 115 -13.36 -1.03 16.20
N ALA A 116 -12.37 -1.89 16.44
CA ALA A 116 -12.32 -3.19 15.77
C ALA A 116 -13.52 -4.10 16.10
N ARG A 117 -14.13 -3.94 17.29
CA ARG A 117 -15.35 -4.66 17.70
C ARG A 117 -16.63 -4.06 17.12
N PHE A 118 -16.75 -2.74 17.15
CA PHE A 118 -17.93 -2.02 16.66
C PHE A 118 -17.94 -1.87 15.13
N LEU A 119 -16.85 -1.42 14.47
CA LEU A 119 -16.98 -0.60 13.24
C LEU A 119 -15.86 -0.32 12.21
N VAL A 120 -16.37 -0.09 10.98
CA VAL A 120 -15.82 0.39 9.67
C VAL A 120 -15.47 1.88 9.59
N CYS A 121 -14.37 2.25 8.90
CA CYS A 121 -14.25 3.54 8.18
C CYS A 121 -13.67 3.38 6.77
N SER A 122 -14.06 4.32 5.90
CA SER A 122 -13.71 4.46 4.48
C SER A 122 -12.92 5.76 4.24
N SER A 123 -11.62 5.65 3.94
CA SER A 123 -10.89 6.51 2.99
C SER A 123 -9.42 6.06 2.87
N HIS A 124 -8.76 6.45 1.79
CA HIS A 124 -7.47 5.99 1.27
C HIS A 124 -6.19 6.14 2.15
N THR A 125 -6.29 6.28 3.46
CA THR A 125 -5.11 6.30 4.35
C THR A 125 -5.36 5.59 5.68
N ALA A 126 -5.03 4.29 5.74
CA ALA A 126 -4.90 3.41 6.92
C ALA A 126 -6.14 3.22 7.84
N LEU A 127 -6.36 1.98 8.30
CA LEU A 127 -7.66 1.25 8.30
C LEU A 127 -8.20 0.78 9.70
N PRO A 128 -9.54 0.56 9.89
CA PRO A 128 -10.12 -0.32 10.96
C PRO A 128 -11.07 -1.47 10.51
N TYR A 129 -11.59 -2.27 11.48
CA TYR A 129 -12.30 -3.55 11.37
C TYR A 129 -13.77 -3.58 11.87
N GLN A 130 -14.62 -4.56 11.49
CA GLN A 130 -16.10 -4.46 11.56
C GLN A 130 -16.84 -5.70 12.11
N GLU A 131 -16.45 -6.21 13.28
CA GLU A 131 -16.91 -7.54 13.71
C GLU A 131 -18.43 -7.62 13.93
N LEU A 132 -19.01 -6.74 14.77
CA LEU A 132 -20.44 -6.77 15.08
C LEU A 132 -21.33 -6.31 13.91
N ALA A 133 -20.86 -5.30 13.15
CA ALA A 133 -21.59 -4.78 12.00
C ALA A 133 -21.71 -5.85 10.90
N ALA A 134 -20.62 -6.53 10.56
CA ALA A 134 -20.63 -7.62 9.58
C ALA A 134 -21.41 -8.84 10.11
N PHE A 135 -21.29 -9.16 11.40
CA PHE A 135 -22.01 -10.29 12.00
C PHE A 135 -23.53 -10.13 11.93
N TYR A 136 -24.06 -8.98 12.35
CA TYR A 136 -25.49 -8.72 12.39
C TYR A 136 -26.06 -8.11 11.11
N GLY A 137 -25.23 -7.78 10.12
CA GLY A 137 -25.69 -7.08 8.91
C GLY A 137 -26.21 -5.69 9.27
N LEU A 138 -25.40 -4.87 9.93
CA LEU A 138 -25.79 -3.53 10.37
C LEU A 138 -25.05 -2.47 9.54
N PRO A 139 -25.76 -1.44 9.06
CA PRO A 139 -25.13 -0.39 8.31
C PRO A 139 -24.28 0.53 9.20
N VAL A 140 -23.29 1.15 8.56
CA VAL A 140 -22.29 1.98 9.23
C VAL A 140 -22.17 3.35 8.58
N VAL A 141 -22.08 4.38 9.42
CA VAL A 141 -21.96 5.78 9.00
C VAL A 141 -20.65 6.38 9.55
N ASP A 142 -19.79 6.89 8.65
CA ASP A 142 -18.57 7.62 9.00
C ASP A 142 -18.92 9.05 9.44
N THR A 143 -18.57 9.37 10.68
CA THR A 143 -18.78 10.68 11.30
C THR A 143 -17.54 11.57 11.24
N GLY A 144 -16.38 11.04 10.84
CA GLY A 144 -15.09 11.71 10.92
C GLY A 144 -14.86 12.77 9.83
N LYS A 145 -15.55 12.65 8.70
CA LYS A 145 -15.29 13.46 7.49
C LYS A 145 -16.45 14.33 7.05
N LYS A 146 -17.59 14.23 7.74
CA LYS A 146 -18.85 14.86 7.36
C LYS A 146 -19.26 15.87 8.40
N ALA A 147 -19.99 16.89 7.96
CA ALA A 147 -20.68 17.78 8.86
C ALA A 147 -21.84 17.04 9.56
N VAL A 148 -22.33 17.59 10.67
CA VAL A 148 -23.38 16.96 11.49
C VAL A 148 -24.67 16.81 10.70
N ASP A 149 -25.05 17.83 9.95
CA ASP A 149 -26.24 17.86 9.08
C ASP A 149 -26.17 16.82 7.96
N GLU A 150 -25.02 16.69 7.29
CA GLU A 150 -24.79 15.66 6.28
C GLU A 150 -24.91 14.25 6.89
N THR A 151 -24.29 14.04 8.05
CA THR A 151 -24.33 12.76 8.78
C THR A 151 -25.77 12.39 9.20
N VAL A 152 -26.54 13.38 9.68
CA VAL A 152 -27.96 13.22 10.04
C VAL A 152 -28.78 12.84 8.81
N SER A 153 -28.54 13.50 7.67
CA SER A 153 -29.22 13.21 6.41
C SER A 153 -28.97 11.76 5.96
N ASP A 154 -27.72 11.30 6.03
CA ASP A 154 -27.36 9.93 5.66
C ASP A 154 -28.04 8.88 6.56
N ILE A 155 -28.05 9.12 7.87
CA ILE A 155 -28.71 8.25 8.86
C ILE A 155 -30.20 8.12 8.54
N ILE A 156 -30.89 9.24 8.25
CA ILE A 156 -32.32 9.25 7.94
C ILE A 156 -32.58 8.55 6.60
N ALA A 157 -31.78 8.85 5.57
CA ALA A 157 -31.92 8.24 4.25
C ALA A 157 -31.80 6.71 4.31
N LEU A 158 -30.82 6.22 5.07
CA LEU A 158 -30.60 4.80 5.30
C LEU A 158 -31.75 4.15 6.10
N ALA A 159 -32.22 4.78 7.18
CA ALA A 159 -33.32 4.24 8.00
C ALA A 159 -34.64 4.12 7.24
N ARG A 160 -34.86 5.01 6.26
CA ARG A 160 -36.03 5.03 5.38
C ARG A 160 -35.92 4.06 4.20
N ASN A 161 -34.78 3.43 3.96
CA ASN A 161 -34.57 2.56 2.81
C ASN A 161 -34.65 1.07 3.20
N PRO A 162 -35.84 0.44 3.15
CA PRO A 162 -36.01 -0.96 3.54
C PRO A 162 -35.25 -1.94 2.63
N GLU A 163 -35.05 -1.61 1.36
CA GLU A 163 -34.34 -2.46 0.40
C GLU A 163 -32.86 -2.57 0.74
N VAL A 164 -32.23 -1.43 1.06
CA VAL A 164 -30.84 -1.39 1.53
C VAL A 164 -30.71 -2.14 2.85
N LEU A 165 -31.62 -1.94 3.82
CA LEU A 165 -31.57 -2.66 5.09
C LEU A 165 -31.76 -4.18 4.92
N ALA A 166 -32.63 -4.62 4.01
CA ALA A 166 -32.81 -6.03 3.68
C ALA A 166 -31.53 -6.64 3.07
N LEU A 167 -30.82 -5.87 2.23
CA LEU A 167 -29.54 -6.27 1.66
C LEU A 167 -28.48 -6.50 2.76
N PHE A 168 -28.37 -5.59 3.73
CA PHE A 168 -27.49 -5.77 4.88
C PHE A 168 -27.82 -7.04 5.68
N SER A 169 -29.11 -7.28 5.95
CA SER A 169 -29.57 -8.49 6.66
C SER A 169 -29.27 -9.78 5.89
N MET A 170 -29.44 -9.76 4.55
CA MET A 170 -29.14 -10.89 3.67
C MET A 170 -27.64 -11.27 3.69
N LEU A 171 -26.77 -10.28 3.86
CA LEU A 171 -25.31 -10.46 3.89
C LEU A 171 -24.74 -10.58 5.31
N ALA A 172 -25.59 -10.62 6.34
CA ALA A 172 -25.18 -10.76 7.74
C ALA A 172 -24.44 -12.09 7.95
N LEU A 173 -23.19 -12.05 8.45
CA LEU A 173 -22.40 -13.28 8.65
C LEU A 173 -23.06 -14.27 9.61
N ARG A 174 -23.93 -13.81 10.52
CA ARG A 174 -24.69 -14.67 11.43
C ARG A 174 -25.58 -15.68 10.69
N THR A 175 -26.16 -15.28 9.56
CA THR A 175 -27.10 -16.11 8.79
C THR A 175 -26.51 -16.57 7.45
N LEU A 176 -25.46 -15.90 6.97
CA LEU A 176 -24.82 -16.21 5.71
C LEU A 176 -24.09 -17.55 5.76
N SER A 177 -24.46 -18.47 4.86
CA SER A 177 -23.80 -19.76 4.67
C SER A 177 -23.11 -19.85 3.29
N PRO A 178 -22.20 -20.82 3.09
CA PRO A 178 -21.61 -21.08 1.78
C PRO A 178 -22.66 -21.36 0.70
N ASP A 179 -23.76 -22.01 1.05
CA ASP A 179 -24.86 -22.28 0.12
C ASP A 179 -25.60 -21.00 -0.27
N ASN A 180 -25.77 -20.05 0.66
CA ASN A 180 -26.33 -18.74 0.33
C ASN A 180 -25.42 -17.99 -0.65
N VAL A 181 -24.10 -17.96 -0.40
CA VAL A 181 -23.13 -17.32 -1.30
C VAL A 181 -23.13 -17.99 -2.68
N ALA A 182 -23.14 -19.32 -2.73
CA ALA A 182 -23.20 -20.07 -3.98
C ALA A 182 -24.51 -19.81 -4.75
N SER A 183 -25.64 -19.73 -4.03
CA SER A 183 -26.94 -19.41 -4.62
C SER A 183 -26.99 -17.99 -5.17
N LEU A 184 -26.44 -17.00 -4.45
CA LEU A 184 -26.36 -15.60 -4.90
C LEU A 184 -25.37 -15.42 -6.07
N ALA A 185 -24.30 -16.22 -6.11
CA ALA A 185 -23.38 -16.25 -7.24
C ALA A 185 -23.97 -16.92 -8.47
N SER A 186 -24.91 -17.85 -8.28
CA SER A 186 -25.74 -18.48 -9.32
C SER A 186 -24.95 -19.01 -10.52
N ARG A 187 -23.71 -19.47 -10.30
CA ARG A 187 -22.77 -19.82 -11.39
C ARG A 187 -23.33 -20.87 -12.34
N ARG A 188 -24.17 -21.78 -11.86
CA ARG A 188 -24.76 -22.90 -12.62
C ARG A 188 -26.16 -22.59 -13.20
N ALA A 189 -26.69 -21.38 -13.01
CA ALA A 189 -28.01 -21.03 -13.51
C ALA A 189 -28.05 -20.96 -15.04
N VAL A 190 -29.21 -21.30 -15.59
CA VAL A 190 -29.49 -21.16 -17.02
C VAL A 190 -29.97 -19.74 -17.28
N ILE A 191 -29.24 -18.99 -18.08
CA ILE A 191 -29.60 -17.65 -18.52
C ILE A 191 -30.38 -17.76 -19.83
N SER A 192 -31.56 -17.13 -19.87
CA SER A 192 -32.43 -17.17 -21.05
C SER A 192 -31.74 -16.53 -22.27
N GLY A 193 -31.91 -17.13 -23.44
CA GLY A 193 -31.33 -16.63 -24.70
C GLY A 193 -29.88 -17.03 -24.98
N VAL A 194 -29.24 -17.80 -24.10
CA VAL A 194 -27.86 -18.28 -24.28
C VAL A 194 -27.86 -19.68 -24.87
N ASP A 195 -27.28 -19.86 -26.07
CA ASP A 195 -26.95 -21.18 -26.60
C ASP A 195 -25.65 -21.68 -25.97
N TYR A 196 -25.78 -22.31 -24.80
CA TYR A 196 -24.64 -22.77 -24.04
C TYR A 196 -23.78 -23.82 -24.75
N ALA A 197 -24.38 -24.67 -25.58
CA ALA A 197 -23.64 -25.73 -26.26
C ALA A 197 -22.76 -25.15 -27.35
N GLN A 198 -23.32 -24.27 -28.19
CA GLN A 198 -22.56 -23.55 -29.19
C GLN A 198 -21.47 -22.70 -28.52
N ARG A 199 -21.84 -21.92 -27.50
CA ARG A 199 -20.90 -21.02 -26.83
C ARG A 199 -19.74 -21.75 -26.17
N LEU A 200 -19.99 -22.91 -25.55
CA LEU A 200 -18.93 -23.73 -24.97
C LEU A 200 -17.90 -24.18 -26.03
N GLU A 201 -18.33 -24.58 -27.22
CA GLU A 201 -17.42 -24.99 -28.30
C GLU A 201 -16.54 -23.83 -28.79
N GLU A 202 -17.09 -22.61 -28.84
CA GLU A 202 -16.32 -21.40 -29.15
C GLU A 202 -15.25 -21.13 -28.08
N ILE A 203 -15.60 -21.22 -26.80
CA ILE A 203 -14.64 -21.02 -25.69
C ILE A 203 -13.57 -22.12 -25.71
N ILE A 204 -13.94 -23.38 -25.96
CA ILE A 204 -12.98 -24.49 -26.09
C ILE A 204 -11.98 -24.22 -27.22
N ALA A 205 -12.44 -23.72 -28.37
CA ALA A 205 -11.56 -23.40 -29.50
C ALA A 205 -10.55 -22.28 -29.17
N LEU A 206 -10.94 -21.33 -28.30
CA LEU A 206 -10.08 -20.24 -27.85
C LEU A 206 -9.10 -20.66 -26.75
N GLU A 207 -9.58 -21.39 -25.74
CA GLU A 207 -8.85 -21.63 -24.50
C GLU A 207 -8.06 -22.95 -24.49
N CYS A 208 -8.46 -23.96 -25.26
CA CYS A 208 -7.79 -25.27 -25.29
C CYS A 208 -6.70 -25.38 -26.38
N GLY A 209 -5.91 -24.32 -26.56
CA GLY A 209 -4.78 -24.27 -27.49
C GLY A 209 -3.53 -25.03 -27.01
N GLU A 210 -2.41 -24.90 -27.73
CA GLU A 210 -1.18 -25.64 -27.43
C GLU A 210 -0.60 -25.37 -26.03
N THR A 211 -0.83 -24.19 -25.48
CA THR A 211 -0.35 -23.79 -24.15
C THR A 211 -1.32 -24.15 -23.02
N SER A 212 -2.50 -24.70 -23.34
CA SER A 212 -3.50 -25.08 -22.35
C SER A 212 -3.14 -26.37 -21.62
N ILE A 213 -3.43 -26.41 -20.33
CA ILE A 213 -3.32 -27.65 -19.53
C ILE A 213 -4.48 -28.63 -19.84
N PHE A 214 -5.57 -28.15 -20.46
CA PHE A 214 -6.74 -28.95 -20.82
C PHE A 214 -6.81 -29.17 -22.33
N THR A 215 -7.22 -30.37 -22.73
CA THR A 215 -7.57 -30.64 -24.12
C THR A 215 -9.06 -30.37 -24.35
N PRO A 216 -9.51 -30.13 -25.59
CA PRO A 216 -10.94 -30.05 -25.91
C PRO A 216 -11.74 -31.25 -25.40
N GLU A 217 -11.16 -32.46 -25.52
CA GLU A 217 -11.79 -33.69 -25.06
C GLU A 217 -11.91 -33.77 -23.54
N ASP A 218 -10.93 -33.26 -22.79
CA ASP A 218 -11.03 -33.21 -21.32
C ASP A 218 -12.27 -32.42 -20.88
N VAL A 219 -12.52 -31.27 -21.51
CA VAL A 219 -13.64 -30.38 -21.17
C VAL A 219 -14.98 -30.99 -21.60
N ARG A 220 -15.09 -31.47 -22.84
CA ARG A 220 -16.32 -32.09 -23.36
C ARG A 220 -16.72 -33.33 -22.57
N SER A 221 -15.75 -34.20 -22.29
CA SER A 221 -15.97 -35.42 -21.52
C SER A 221 -16.46 -35.10 -20.11
N GLN A 222 -15.89 -34.06 -19.47
CA GLN A 222 -16.33 -33.67 -18.13
C GLN A 222 -17.70 -32.98 -18.13
N CYS A 223 -17.99 -32.10 -19.10
CA CYS A 223 -19.33 -31.49 -19.23
C CYS A 223 -20.43 -32.52 -19.50
N SER A 224 -20.09 -33.60 -20.19
CA SER A 224 -21.01 -34.73 -20.41
C SER A 224 -21.34 -35.47 -19.11
N ARG A 225 -20.42 -35.48 -18.14
CA ARG A 225 -20.59 -36.11 -16.82
C ARG A 225 -21.28 -35.19 -15.81
N ASP A 226 -20.95 -33.90 -15.83
CA ASP A 226 -21.54 -32.87 -14.98
C ASP A 226 -22.20 -31.82 -15.86
N ARG A 227 -23.51 -31.99 -16.13
CA ARG A 227 -24.27 -31.06 -16.98
C ARG A 227 -24.25 -29.62 -16.46
N GLY A 228 -24.11 -29.42 -15.15
CA GLY A 228 -24.03 -28.08 -14.56
C GLY A 228 -22.69 -27.38 -14.82
N LEU A 229 -21.64 -28.13 -15.15
CA LEU A 229 -20.33 -27.58 -15.47
C LEU A 229 -20.37 -26.73 -16.75
N LEU A 230 -21.11 -27.16 -17.76
CA LEU A 230 -21.25 -26.43 -19.02
C LEU A 230 -21.81 -25.02 -18.78
N HIS A 231 -22.88 -24.89 -17.98
CA HIS A 231 -23.41 -23.57 -17.62
C HIS A 231 -22.40 -22.76 -16.82
N ALA A 232 -21.71 -23.39 -15.86
CA ALA A 232 -20.72 -22.72 -15.03
C ALA A 232 -19.53 -22.17 -15.83
N LEU A 233 -19.04 -22.90 -16.82
CA LEU A 233 -17.93 -22.48 -17.68
C LEU A 233 -18.33 -21.27 -18.52
N VAL A 234 -19.47 -21.36 -19.22
CA VAL A 234 -19.96 -20.27 -20.07
C VAL A 234 -20.29 -19.03 -19.23
N ASN A 235 -21.05 -19.19 -18.13
CA ASN A 235 -21.41 -18.06 -17.25
C ASN A 235 -20.18 -17.39 -16.64
N HIS A 236 -19.16 -18.17 -16.26
CA HIS A 236 -17.93 -17.61 -15.72
C HIS A 236 -17.11 -16.87 -16.78
N TYR A 237 -16.98 -17.45 -17.98
CA TYR A 237 -16.18 -16.89 -19.07
C TYR A 237 -16.79 -15.59 -19.60
N ASP A 238 -18.09 -15.59 -19.87
CA ASP A 238 -18.83 -14.44 -20.42
C ASP A 238 -19.38 -13.50 -19.32
N ASN A 239 -19.10 -13.79 -18.05
CA ASN A 239 -19.58 -13.03 -16.89
C ASN A 239 -21.13 -12.88 -16.86
N LEU A 240 -21.86 -13.89 -17.34
CA LEU A 240 -23.31 -13.89 -17.44
C LEU A 240 -23.98 -13.94 -16.07
N HIS A 241 -25.10 -13.23 -15.93
CA HIS A 241 -25.90 -13.16 -14.72
C HIS A 241 -27.30 -12.64 -15.04
N ASP A 242 -28.22 -12.77 -14.08
CA ASP A 242 -29.53 -12.13 -14.15
C ASP A 242 -29.37 -10.63 -13.89
N GLU A 243 -29.54 -9.81 -14.94
CA GLU A 243 -29.44 -8.35 -14.87
C GLU A 243 -30.55 -7.71 -14.01
N THR A 244 -31.62 -8.46 -13.71
CA THR A 244 -32.73 -7.97 -12.88
C THR A 244 -32.52 -8.20 -11.39
N ALA A 245 -31.47 -8.94 -10.99
CA ALA A 245 -31.19 -9.23 -9.60
C ALA A 245 -30.75 -7.95 -8.83
N PRO A 246 -31.41 -7.60 -7.71
CA PRO A 246 -31.05 -6.41 -6.92
C PRO A 246 -29.69 -6.54 -6.20
N LEU A 247 -29.18 -7.77 -6.11
CA LEU A 247 -27.90 -8.13 -5.54
C LEU A 247 -27.25 -9.20 -6.41
N ARG A 248 -25.96 -9.01 -6.70
CA ARG A 248 -25.10 -10.00 -7.31
C ARG A 248 -23.88 -10.25 -6.44
N VAL A 249 -23.53 -11.52 -6.23
CA VAL A 249 -22.29 -11.92 -5.54
C VAL A 249 -21.36 -12.57 -6.55
N ARG A 250 -20.47 -11.78 -7.16
CA ARG A 250 -19.62 -12.24 -8.27
C ARG A 250 -18.30 -12.79 -7.76
N LEU A 251 -17.95 -14.02 -8.14
CA LEU A 251 -16.61 -14.56 -7.91
C LEU A 251 -15.57 -13.73 -8.69
N VAL A 252 -14.60 -13.15 -7.99
CA VAL A 252 -13.53 -12.33 -8.58
C VAL A 252 -12.25 -13.14 -8.73
N VAL A 253 -11.88 -13.86 -7.68
CA VAL A 253 -10.65 -14.68 -7.64
C VAL A 253 -10.97 -15.98 -6.92
N GLU A 254 -10.47 -17.08 -7.46
CA GLU A 254 -10.43 -18.35 -6.76
C GLU A 254 -8.97 -18.78 -6.61
N GLY A 255 -8.65 -19.31 -5.44
CA GLY A 255 -7.35 -19.86 -5.11
C GLY A 255 -7.48 -21.30 -4.64
N GLU A 256 -6.34 -21.89 -4.28
CA GLU A 256 -6.30 -23.25 -3.76
C GLU A 256 -7.16 -23.43 -2.50
N SER A 257 -7.10 -22.46 -1.58
CA SER A 257 -7.72 -22.56 -0.26
C SER A 257 -8.83 -21.56 0.02
N LYS A 258 -9.14 -20.66 -0.94
CA LYS A 258 -10.13 -19.58 -0.76
C LYS A 258 -10.84 -19.22 -2.08
N GLN A 259 -12.06 -18.72 -1.97
CA GLN A 259 -12.78 -18.02 -3.03
C GLN A 259 -13.09 -16.60 -2.56
N ILE A 260 -12.97 -15.61 -3.45
CA ILE A 260 -13.21 -14.19 -3.13
C ILE A 260 -14.34 -13.69 -4.03
N TYR A 261 -15.42 -13.25 -3.39
CA TYR A 261 -16.62 -12.75 -4.06
C TYR A 261 -16.79 -11.26 -3.81
N LYS A 262 -17.08 -10.49 -4.86
CA LYS A 262 -17.49 -9.09 -4.78
C LYS A 262 -19.01 -9.00 -4.67
N VAL A 263 -19.46 -8.15 -3.77
CA VAL A 263 -20.88 -7.78 -3.64
C VAL A 263 -21.15 -6.62 -4.60
N GLU A 264 -22.07 -6.81 -5.53
CA GLU A 264 -22.44 -5.83 -6.55
C GLU A 264 -23.93 -5.52 -6.42
N THR A 265 -24.27 -4.26 -6.17
CA THR A 265 -25.65 -3.79 -6.08
C THR A 265 -25.74 -2.32 -6.49
N PRO A 266 -26.81 -1.89 -7.19
CA PRO A 266 -27.04 -0.48 -7.46
C PRO A 266 -27.63 0.28 -6.25
N LEU A 267 -28.08 -0.44 -5.21
CA LEU A 267 -28.84 0.15 -4.09
C LEU A 267 -27.97 0.97 -3.14
N THR A 268 -26.69 0.63 -3.01
CA THR A 268 -25.76 1.33 -2.11
C THR A 268 -24.31 1.11 -2.52
N ARG A 269 -23.47 2.12 -2.27
CA ARG A 269 -22.00 2.06 -2.45
C ARG A 269 -21.25 1.49 -1.23
N HIS A 270 -21.97 1.14 -0.17
CA HIS A 270 -21.35 0.64 1.06
C HIS A 270 -20.44 -0.57 0.80
N PHE A 271 -20.82 -1.43 -0.14
CA PHE A 271 -20.13 -2.68 -0.45
C PHE A 271 -18.99 -2.55 -1.47
N ASP A 272 -18.77 -1.35 -2.04
CA ASP A 272 -17.82 -1.17 -3.16
C ASP A 272 -16.40 -1.61 -2.81
N ASN A 273 -16.01 -1.44 -1.55
CA ASN A 273 -14.69 -1.77 -1.02
C ASN A 273 -14.66 -3.07 -0.21
N HIS A 274 -15.70 -3.91 -0.32
CA HIS A 274 -15.84 -5.14 0.45
C HIS A 274 -15.96 -6.38 -0.43
N VAL A 275 -15.45 -7.48 0.12
CA VAL A 275 -15.53 -8.80 -0.47
C VAL A 275 -15.91 -9.83 0.59
N ILE A 276 -16.56 -10.90 0.13
CA ILE A 276 -16.80 -12.10 0.92
C ILE A 276 -15.70 -13.11 0.55
N VAL A 277 -14.89 -13.51 1.52
CA VAL A 277 -13.90 -14.57 1.35
C VAL A 277 -14.46 -15.86 1.93
N PHE A 278 -14.54 -16.91 1.12
CA PHE A 278 -14.92 -18.24 1.53
C PHE A 278 -13.68 -19.12 1.65
N LEU A 279 -13.43 -19.67 2.85
CA LEU A 279 -12.36 -20.65 3.07
C LEU A 279 -12.80 -22.01 2.54
N LYS A 280 -12.07 -22.53 1.55
CA LYS A 280 -12.29 -23.88 1.03
C LYS A 280 -11.85 -24.93 2.07
N PRO A 281 -12.53 -26.07 2.19
CA PRO A 281 -12.15 -27.17 3.07
C PRO A 281 -10.94 -27.96 2.53
N THR A 282 -9.97 -27.28 1.93
CA THR A 282 -8.84 -27.88 1.23
C THR A 282 -7.53 -27.60 1.94
N ILE A 283 -6.59 -28.54 1.84
CA ILE A 283 -5.22 -28.41 2.32
C ILE A 283 -4.24 -28.85 1.23
N TYR A 284 -3.13 -28.13 1.10
CA TYR A 284 -2.08 -28.40 0.10
C TYR A 284 -0.70 -28.39 0.75
N SER A 285 0.17 -29.32 0.37
CA SER A 285 1.59 -29.35 0.74
C SER A 285 2.46 -29.36 -0.50
N HIS A 286 3.28 -28.32 -0.65
CA HIS A 286 4.27 -28.26 -1.73
C HIS A 286 5.39 -29.29 -1.52
N SER A 287 5.91 -29.47 -0.31
CA SER A 287 7.02 -30.41 -0.08
C SER A 287 6.63 -31.87 -0.33
N LYS A 288 5.37 -32.23 -0.10
CA LYS A 288 4.85 -33.58 -0.36
C LYS A 288 4.17 -33.72 -1.71
N GLN A 289 4.00 -32.61 -2.44
CA GLN A 289 3.18 -32.54 -3.65
C GLN A 289 1.84 -33.26 -3.44
N SER A 290 1.15 -32.94 -2.35
CA SER A 290 -0.11 -33.58 -1.97
C SER A 290 -1.17 -32.54 -1.64
N THR A 291 -2.42 -32.88 -1.93
CA THR A 291 -3.60 -32.07 -1.62
C THR A 291 -4.70 -32.97 -1.09
N ALA A 292 -5.63 -32.40 -0.31
CA ALA A 292 -6.86 -33.06 0.05
C ALA A 292 -7.98 -32.06 0.29
N GLU A 293 -9.21 -32.58 0.22
CA GLU A 293 -10.37 -31.97 0.84
C GLU A 293 -10.64 -32.67 2.18
N ILE A 294 -10.91 -31.87 3.22
CA ILE A 294 -11.15 -32.30 4.59
C ILE A 294 -12.40 -31.55 5.09
N ALA A 295 -13.51 -32.28 5.20
CA ALA A 295 -14.76 -31.73 5.71
C ALA A 295 -14.57 -31.07 7.09
N GLY A 296 -15.18 -29.89 7.28
CA GLY A 296 -15.07 -29.10 8.51
C GLY A 296 -13.78 -28.29 8.68
N LEU A 297 -12.78 -28.46 7.82
CA LEU A 297 -11.50 -27.75 7.93
C LEU A 297 -11.65 -26.23 7.81
N SER A 298 -12.55 -25.75 6.94
CA SER A 298 -12.84 -24.32 6.75
C SER A 298 -13.35 -23.66 8.04
N ALA A 299 -14.25 -24.33 8.75
CA ALA A 299 -14.79 -23.89 10.04
C ALA A 299 -13.71 -23.78 11.11
N ILE A 300 -12.85 -24.81 11.22
CA ILE A 300 -11.74 -24.83 12.18
C ILE A 300 -10.73 -23.73 11.87
N ARG A 301 -10.41 -23.49 10.58
CA ARG A 301 -9.53 -22.39 10.15
C ARG A 301 -10.12 -21.03 10.44
N ALA A 302 -11.43 -20.83 10.24
CA ALA A 302 -12.08 -19.57 10.58
C ALA A 302 -12.10 -19.33 12.09
N SER A 303 -12.37 -20.36 12.89
CA SER A 303 -12.28 -20.29 14.35
C SER A 303 -10.87 -19.92 14.82
N GLY A 304 -9.84 -20.56 14.26
CA GLY A 304 -8.44 -20.21 14.52
C GLY A 304 -8.12 -18.76 14.11
N SER A 305 -8.53 -18.37 12.91
CA SER A 305 -8.30 -17.02 12.39
C SER A 305 -8.96 -15.95 13.27
N ARG A 306 -10.17 -16.20 13.78
CA ARG A 306 -10.87 -15.32 14.70
C ARG A 306 -10.09 -15.13 16.01
N LEU A 307 -9.51 -16.21 16.56
CA LEU A 307 -8.72 -16.16 17.79
C LEU A 307 -7.39 -15.41 17.61
N PHE A 308 -6.70 -15.63 16.49
CA PHE A 308 -5.50 -14.85 16.17
C PHE A 308 -5.83 -13.38 15.91
N LEU A 309 -6.92 -13.07 15.20
CA LEU A 309 -7.37 -11.69 15.00
C LEU A 309 -7.69 -10.99 16.32
N GLU A 310 -8.30 -11.68 17.28
CA GLU A 310 -8.49 -11.12 18.63
C GLU A 310 -7.16 -10.71 19.27
N MET A 311 -6.11 -11.53 19.18
CA MET A 311 -4.76 -11.17 19.66
C MET A 311 -4.23 -9.92 18.94
N LEU A 312 -4.37 -9.87 17.62
CA LEU A 312 -3.93 -8.73 16.81
C LEU A 312 -4.70 -7.46 17.18
N HIS A 313 -6.01 -7.55 17.42
CA HIS A 313 -6.84 -6.41 17.84
C HIS A 313 -6.44 -5.88 19.21
N ARG A 314 -6.16 -6.76 20.18
CA ARG A 314 -5.65 -6.38 21.51
C ARG A 314 -4.29 -5.71 21.44
N ALA A 315 -3.42 -6.17 20.55
CA ALA A 315 -2.13 -5.56 20.21
C ALA A 315 -2.26 -4.43 19.18
N GLY A 316 -3.47 -4.02 18.84
CA GLY A 316 -3.86 -3.02 17.86
C GLY A 316 -3.05 -3.01 16.56
N ILE A 317 -2.94 -4.20 15.98
CA ILE A 317 -2.38 -4.45 14.65
C ILE A 317 -3.55 -4.42 13.66
N SER A 318 -3.37 -3.76 12.52
CA SER A 318 -4.40 -3.61 11.48
C SER A 318 -4.40 -4.78 10.49
N HIS A 319 -5.58 -5.15 10.02
CA HIS A 319 -5.84 -6.28 9.14
C HIS A 319 -7.15 -6.03 8.36
N THR A 320 -7.34 -6.71 7.23
CA THR A 320 -8.46 -6.46 6.31
C THR A 320 -9.74 -7.23 6.62
N TYR A 321 -9.63 -8.34 7.34
CA TYR A 321 -10.78 -9.16 7.77
C TYR A 321 -11.59 -8.47 8.85
N ASP A 322 -12.79 -8.06 8.49
CA ASP A 322 -13.68 -7.31 9.34
C ASP A 322 -14.55 -8.22 10.21
N GLY A 323 -14.91 -9.40 9.72
CA GLY A 323 -15.72 -10.38 10.45
C GLY A 323 -15.56 -11.77 9.87
N LEU A 324 -15.82 -12.80 10.69
CA LEU A 324 -15.74 -14.20 10.28
C LEU A 324 -16.86 -14.99 10.95
N ASN A 325 -17.42 -16.00 10.30
CA ASN A 325 -18.39 -16.93 10.90
C ASN A 325 -17.87 -18.39 11.00
N ALA A 326 -18.63 -19.22 11.72
CA ALA A 326 -18.35 -20.65 11.89
C ALA A 326 -18.29 -21.44 10.57
N HIS A 327 -18.84 -20.91 9.48
CA HIS A 327 -18.88 -21.63 8.20
C HIS A 327 -17.66 -21.38 7.31
N GLY A 328 -16.68 -20.61 7.78
CA GLY A 328 -15.53 -20.27 6.96
C GLY A 328 -15.76 -19.08 6.03
N LEU A 329 -16.81 -18.28 6.26
CA LEU A 329 -17.03 -17.03 5.54
C LEU A 329 -16.43 -15.87 6.31
N ILE A 330 -15.83 -14.97 5.54
CA ILE A 330 -15.08 -13.83 6.04
C ILE A 330 -15.60 -12.61 5.29
N TRP A 331 -16.01 -11.60 6.04
CA TRP A 331 -16.23 -10.26 5.51
C TRP A 331 -14.89 -9.52 5.53
N ALA A 332 -14.41 -9.07 4.37
CA ALA A 332 -13.10 -8.43 4.28
C ALA A 332 -13.15 -7.16 3.44
N ARG A 333 -12.33 -6.19 3.81
CA ARG A 333 -12.05 -5.03 2.96
C ARG A 333 -11.06 -5.37 1.88
N THR A 334 -11.29 -4.76 0.73
CA THR A 334 -10.33 -4.72 -0.36
C THR A 334 -9.16 -3.82 0.03
N THR A 335 -7.97 -4.23 -0.40
CA THR A 335 -6.73 -3.47 -0.30
C THR A 335 -5.92 -3.75 -1.56
N GLU A 336 -4.99 -2.86 -1.88
CA GLU A 336 -3.92 -3.21 -2.79
C GLU A 336 -3.09 -4.34 -2.19
N ILE A 337 -2.71 -5.29 -3.04
CA ILE A 337 -1.95 -6.47 -2.66
C ILE A 337 -0.63 -6.52 -3.41
N THR A 338 0.37 -7.16 -2.81
CA THR A 338 1.67 -7.44 -3.42
C THR A 338 1.82 -8.94 -3.64
N GLN A 339 2.78 -9.33 -4.49
CA GLN A 339 3.21 -10.74 -4.60
C GLN A 339 4.25 -11.12 -3.53
N ILE A 340 4.34 -10.34 -2.44
CA ILE A 340 5.35 -10.54 -1.41
C ILE A 340 4.70 -11.19 -0.19
N GLU A 341 5.18 -12.38 0.13
CA GLU A 341 4.95 -13.01 1.41
C GLU A 341 6.03 -12.58 2.39
N THR A 342 5.62 -12.13 3.57
CA THR A 342 6.54 -11.69 4.62
C THR A 342 6.60 -12.77 5.69
N VAL A 343 7.79 -13.29 5.96
CA VAL A 343 8.02 -14.48 6.78
C VAL A 343 8.83 -14.10 8.00
N TYR A 344 8.33 -14.35 9.20
CA TYR A 344 9.12 -14.22 10.43
C TYR A 344 9.75 -15.55 10.81
N LYS A 345 10.98 -15.50 11.33
CA LYS A 345 11.82 -16.67 11.59
C LYS A 345 12.55 -16.53 12.92
N GLU A 346 12.23 -17.39 13.88
CA GLU A 346 13.01 -17.55 15.11
C GLU A 346 14.00 -18.71 14.99
N LEU A 347 13.57 -19.84 14.41
CA LEU A 347 14.39 -21.03 14.23
C LEU A 347 14.84 -21.24 12.76
N CYS A 348 16.04 -21.79 12.59
CA CYS A 348 16.55 -22.23 11.28
C CYS A 348 15.89 -23.54 10.83
N LEU A 349 14.63 -23.46 10.41
CA LEU A 349 13.79 -24.58 9.98
C LEU A 349 13.16 -24.35 8.61
N GLY A 350 12.61 -25.43 8.04
CA GLY A 350 11.91 -25.41 6.76
C GLY A 350 12.80 -24.93 5.62
N THR A 351 12.31 -23.97 4.83
CA THR A 351 12.99 -23.46 3.63
C THR A 351 14.41 -23.00 3.90
N ASP A 352 14.69 -22.35 5.03
CA ASP A 352 16.04 -21.88 5.37
C ASP A 352 17.02 -23.06 5.51
N LYS A 353 16.65 -24.07 6.29
CA LYS A 353 17.44 -25.29 6.48
C LYS A 353 17.74 -26.02 5.16
N HIS A 354 16.78 -26.01 4.23
CA HIS A 354 16.91 -26.71 2.95
C HIS A 354 17.60 -25.88 1.86
N SER A 355 17.51 -24.55 1.92
CA SER A 355 18.09 -23.64 0.92
C SER A 355 19.55 -23.30 1.22
N PHE A 356 19.95 -23.31 2.50
CA PHE A 356 21.28 -22.92 2.94
C PHE A 356 22.02 -24.10 3.58
N PHE A 357 22.84 -24.79 2.77
CA PHE A 357 23.60 -25.95 3.22
C PHE A 357 24.52 -25.64 4.42
N GLY A 358 24.41 -26.44 5.47
CA GLY A 358 25.23 -26.30 6.69
C GLY A 358 24.85 -25.15 7.63
N MET A 359 23.87 -24.32 7.27
CA MET A 359 23.49 -23.14 8.07
C MET A 359 22.98 -23.51 9.46
N ALA A 360 22.12 -24.54 9.55
CA ALA A 360 21.54 -24.98 10.82
C ALA A 360 22.59 -25.45 11.84
N SER A 361 23.73 -25.97 11.36
CA SER A 361 24.85 -26.45 12.19
C SER A 361 25.95 -25.41 12.40
N ASN A 362 25.83 -24.22 11.82
CA ASN A 362 26.86 -23.20 11.90
C ASN A 362 26.68 -22.34 13.17
N SER A 363 27.54 -22.55 14.16
CA SER A 363 27.50 -21.86 15.47
C SER A 363 27.73 -20.33 15.42
N SER A 364 28.15 -19.80 14.26
CA SER A 364 28.20 -18.35 14.01
C SER A 364 26.85 -17.77 13.58
N VAL A 365 25.93 -18.60 13.09
CA VAL A 365 24.62 -18.21 12.55
C VAL A 365 23.50 -18.67 13.48
N THR A 366 23.56 -19.89 14.00
CA THR A 366 22.55 -20.50 14.87
C THR A 366 23.12 -20.83 16.24
N LEU A 367 22.25 -20.77 17.25
CA LEU A 367 22.49 -21.33 18.58
C LEU A 367 22.31 -22.86 18.55
N PRO A 368 22.79 -23.61 19.57
CA PRO A 368 22.55 -25.06 19.68
C PRO A 368 21.06 -25.44 19.67
N THR A 369 20.18 -24.54 20.11
CA THR A 369 18.72 -24.67 20.06
C THR A 369 18.14 -24.59 18.65
N GLY A 370 18.95 -24.19 17.66
CA GLY A 370 18.51 -23.90 16.29
C GLY A 370 17.98 -22.48 16.09
N GLN A 371 17.88 -21.68 17.14
CA GLN A 371 17.54 -20.25 17.06
C GLN A 371 18.60 -19.46 16.29
N TYR A 372 18.18 -18.42 15.58
CA TYR A 372 19.12 -17.51 14.95
C TYR A 372 19.88 -16.68 15.98
N LYS A 373 21.21 -16.72 15.93
CA LYS A 373 22.09 -15.99 16.85
C LYS A 373 21.91 -14.47 16.75
N ARG A 374 21.40 -13.96 15.63
CA ARG A 374 21.11 -12.53 15.45
C ARG A 374 19.71 -12.12 15.91
N GLY A 375 19.00 -13.01 16.59
CA GLY A 375 17.61 -12.85 16.98
C GLY A 375 16.63 -13.20 15.85
N PRO A 376 15.31 -13.16 16.12
CA PRO A 376 14.30 -13.43 15.11
C PRO A 376 14.32 -12.41 13.98
N TYR A 377 14.27 -12.86 12.73
CA TYR A 377 14.36 -11.98 11.58
C TYR A 377 13.15 -12.11 10.64
N VAL A 378 13.04 -11.15 9.73
CA VAL A 378 11.99 -11.09 8.71
C VAL A 378 12.63 -11.33 7.35
N ARG A 379 12.04 -12.25 6.59
CA ARG A 379 12.41 -12.64 5.23
C ARG A 379 11.26 -12.31 4.30
N PHE A 380 11.56 -12.01 3.04
CA PHE A 380 10.57 -11.80 2.01
C PHE A 380 10.64 -12.92 0.98
N ASP A 381 9.48 -13.47 0.62
CA ASP A 381 9.35 -14.50 -0.41
C ASP A 381 8.45 -13.97 -1.54
N TRP A 382 8.88 -14.15 -2.79
CA TRP A 382 8.05 -13.90 -3.95
C TRP A 382 7.07 -15.06 -4.15
N ARG A 383 5.76 -14.73 -4.16
CA ARG A 383 4.68 -15.67 -4.39
C ARG A 383 4.67 -16.14 -5.84
N ASN A 384 4.97 -17.41 -6.03
CA ASN A 384 4.93 -18.07 -7.31
C ASN A 384 3.70 -18.97 -7.40
N PRO A 385 3.27 -19.36 -8.61
CA PRO A 385 2.28 -20.41 -8.73
C PRO A 385 2.82 -21.73 -8.15
N ASN A 386 1.92 -22.55 -7.59
CA ASN A 386 2.31 -23.87 -7.07
C ASN A 386 2.90 -24.77 -8.16
N HIS A 387 2.36 -24.64 -9.38
CA HIS A 387 2.78 -25.38 -10.56
C HIS A 387 2.88 -24.46 -11.78
N ALA A 388 3.70 -24.85 -12.74
CA ALA A 388 3.81 -24.20 -14.04
C ALA A 388 3.63 -25.24 -15.15
N TYR A 389 2.80 -24.92 -16.15
CA TYR A 389 2.63 -25.68 -17.38
C TYR A 389 3.13 -24.85 -18.55
N LYS A 390 4.19 -25.28 -19.23
CA LYS A 390 4.83 -24.53 -20.34
C LYS A 390 5.12 -23.06 -20.00
N GLY A 391 5.51 -22.78 -18.75
CA GLY A 391 5.83 -21.42 -18.27
C GLY A 391 4.62 -20.58 -17.82
N ILE A 392 3.40 -21.13 -17.90
CA ILE A 392 2.16 -20.45 -17.51
C ILE A 392 1.64 -21.03 -16.20
N ASN A 393 1.01 -20.19 -15.37
CA ASN A 393 0.29 -20.61 -14.17
C ASN A 393 -1.01 -21.34 -14.56
N PRO A 394 -1.17 -22.65 -14.32
CA PRO A 394 -2.41 -23.35 -14.66
C PRO A 394 -3.65 -22.77 -13.96
N ALA A 395 -3.49 -22.20 -12.76
CA ALA A 395 -4.59 -21.66 -11.97
C ALA A 395 -5.22 -20.39 -12.57
N THR A 396 -4.56 -19.73 -13.54
CA THR A 396 -5.16 -18.58 -14.25
C THR A 396 -6.03 -19.02 -15.43
N HIS A 397 -6.07 -20.31 -15.77
CA HIS A 397 -6.92 -20.81 -16.84
C HIS A 397 -8.40 -20.74 -16.41
N PRO A 398 -9.33 -20.22 -17.24
CA PRO A 398 -10.73 -20.01 -16.85
C PRO A 398 -11.46 -21.30 -16.43
N PHE A 399 -11.01 -22.44 -16.94
CA PHE A 399 -11.57 -23.75 -16.61
C PHE A 399 -11.02 -24.38 -15.32
N TYR A 400 -9.89 -23.90 -14.78
CA TYR A 400 -9.12 -24.63 -13.77
C TYR A 400 -9.95 -25.04 -12.55
N TYR A 401 -10.55 -24.07 -11.86
CA TYR A 401 -11.27 -24.33 -10.62
C TYR A 401 -12.65 -24.97 -10.84
N LEU A 402 -13.28 -24.71 -11.99
CA LEU A 402 -14.54 -25.35 -12.36
C LEU A 402 -14.34 -26.83 -12.68
N MET A 403 -13.27 -27.17 -13.40
CA MET A 403 -12.85 -28.54 -13.65
C MET A 403 -12.43 -29.23 -12.35
N GLU A 404 -11.69 -28.55 -11.47
CA GLU A 404 -11.34 -29.08 -10.14
C GLU A 404 -12.58 -29.44 -9.32
N ALA A 405 -13.55 -28.53 -9.24
CA ALA A 405 -14.79 -28.76 -8.50
C ALA A 405 -15.62 -29.92 -9.07
N SER A 406 -15.63 -30.08 -10.40
CA SER A 406 -16.39 -31.13 -11.07
C SER A 406 -15.72 -32.51 -11.00
N VAL A 407 -14.39 -32.55 -11.09
CA VAL A 407 -13.59 -33.80 -11.04
C VAL A 407 -13.34 -34.27 -9.61
N GLY A 408 -13.28 -33.34 -8.66
CA GLY A 408 -12.86 -33.55 -7.28
C GLY A 408 -11.36 -33.30 -7.08
N LYS A 409 -10.99 -32.69 -5.94
CA LYS A 409 -9.67 -32.12 -5.68
C LYS A 409 -8.49 -33.09 -5.92
N GLU A 410 -8.51 -34.26 -5.28
CA GLU A 410 -7.41 -35.24 -5.37
C GLU A 410 -7.29 -35.85 -6.78
N ALA A 411 -8.43 -36.20 -7.40
CA ALA A 411 -8.46 -36.75 -8.75
C ALA A 411 -7.99 -35.72 -9.79
N PHE A 412 -8.42 -34.46 -9.65
CA PHE A 412 -7.98 -33.36 -10.49
C PHE A 412 -6.47 -33.14 -10.39
N TYR A 413 -5.97 -33.07 -9.14
CA TYR A 413 -4.56 -32.86 -8.85
C TYR A 413 -3.67 -33.94 -9.49
N ASN A 414 -4.05 -35.22 -9.35
CA ASN A 414 -3.28 -36.33 -9.92
C ASN A 414 -3.35 -36.38 -11.45
N LYS A 415 -4.54 -36.20 -12.03
CA LYS A 415 -4.76 -36.38 -13.47
C LYS A 415 -4.29 -35.20 -14.31
N TYR A 416 -4.50 -33.98 -13.82
CA TYR A 416 -4.26 -32.77 -14.60
C TYR A 416 -3.01 -32.04 -14.14
N LEU A 417 -2.80 -31.90 -12.82
CA LEU A 417 -1.73 -31.04 -12.32
C LEU A 417 -0.39 -31.75 -12.28
N THR A 418 -0.23 -32.80 -11.48
CA THR A 418 1.08 -33.47 -11.34
C THR A 418 1.48 -34.32 -12.56
N ALA A 419 0.49 -34.81 -13.32
CA ALA A 419 0.77 -35.54 -14.55
C ALA A 419 1.22 -34.66 -15.73
N ARG A 420 0.90 -33.35 -15.71
CA ARG A 420 1.12 -32.46 -16.87
C ARG A 420 2.00 -31.24 -16.55
N ALA A 421 1.91 -30.69 -15.34
CA ALA A 421 2.61 -29.49 -14.91
C ALA A 421 3.77 -29.80 -13.95
N LYS A 422 4.70 -28.85 -13.82
CA LYS A 422 5.86 -28.97 -12.93
C LYS A 422 5.65 -28.13 -11.67
N PRO A 423 6.00 -28.62 -10.47
CA PRO A 423 6.02 -27.79 -9.27
C PRO A 423 6.95 -26.58 -9.44
N PHE A 424 6.58 -25.42 -8.88
CA PHE A 424 7.40 -24.21 -8.94
C PHE A 424 7.68 -23.60 -7.57
N GLY A 425 6.64 -23.13 -6.87
CA GLY A 425 6.73 -22.74 -5.46
C GLY A 425 7.44 -21.41 -5.18
N ASP A 426 7.19 -20.86 -4.00
CA ASP A 426 7.68 -19.54 -3.58
C ASP A 426 9.20 -19.50 -3.43
N ARG A 427 9.79 -18.31 -3.62
CA ARG A 427 11.25 -18.13 -3.56
C ARG A 427 11.61 -16.92 -2.71
N CYS A 428 12.65 -17.05 -1.88
CA CYS A 428 13.22 -15.91 -1.14
C CYS A 428 13.66 -14.83 -2.13
N VAL A 429 13.33 -13.57 -1.83
CA VAL A 429 13.69 -12.39 -2.60
C VAL A 429 14.43 -11.40 -1.69
N PRO A 430 15.54 -10.79 -2.16
CA PRO A 430 16.27 -9.80 -1.37
C PRO A 430 15.47 -8.50 -1.20
N GLU A 431 15.69 -7.80 -0.07
CA GLU A 431 14.96 -6.58 0.29
C GLU A 431 15.04 -5.49 -0.78
N GLU A 432 16.17 -5.40 -1.49
CA GLU A 432 16.43 -4.43 -2.56
C GLU A 432 15.42 -4.53 -3.71
N LEU A 433 14.92 -5.74 -4.00
CA LEU A 433 13.90 -5.97 -5.01
C LEU A 433 12.47 -5.77 -4.47
N VAL A 434 12.30 -5.82 -3.14
CA VAL A 434 11.00 -5.64 -2.47
C VAL A 434 10.66 -4.15 -2.34
N HIS A 435 11.65 -3.27 -2.16
CA HIS A 435 11.44 -1.83 -1.99
C HIS A 435 10.60 -1.16 -3.08
N GLY A 436 10.60 -1.71 -4.31
CA GLY A 436 9.79 -1.20 -5.43
C GLY A 436 8.31 -1.55 -5.36
N VAL A 437 7.90 -2.52 -4.51
CA VAL A 437 6.53 -3.04 -4.46
C VAL A 437 5.92 -3.03 -3.05
N GLN A 438 6.74 -3.00 -2.00
CA GLN A 438 6.29 -2.99 -0.61
C GLN A 438 7.26 -2.22 0.28
N ALA A 439 6.74 -1.45 1.23
CA ALA A 439 7.56 -0.69 2.19
C ALA A 439 8.26 -1.64 3.18
N VAL A 440 9.51 -2.00 2.88
CA VAL A 440 10.30 -3.00 3.63
C VAL A 440 10.36 -2.69 5.12
N GLU A 441 10.77 -1.50 5.53
CA GLU A 441 10.93 -1.17 6.97
C GLU A 441 9.62 -1.24 7.76
N ALA A 442 8.53 -0.73 7.17
CA ALA A 442 7.21 -0.84 7.78
C ALA A 442 6.76 -2.31 7.87
N SER A 443 7.07 -3.10 6.85
CA SER A 443 6.77 -4.53 6.79
C SER A 443 7.52 -5.29 7.90
N VAL A 444 8.82 -5.04 8.06
CA VAL A 444 9.63 -5.67 9.12
C VAL A 444 9.07 -5.31 10.50
N ASP A 445 8.72 -4.04 10.74
CA ASP A 445 8.11 -3.59 12.00
C ASP A 445 6.77 -4.29 12.27
N CYS A 446 5.85 -4.26 11.29
CA CYS A 446 4.52 -4.86 11.42
C CYS A 446 4.59 -6.38 11.61
N THR A 447 5.41 -7.07 10.81
CA THR A 447 5.62 -8.52 10.94
C THR A 447 6.20 -8.89 12.30
N THR A 448 7.17 -8.11 12.81
CA THR A 448 7.76 -8.36 14.14
C THR A 448 6.72 -8.16 15.24
N ARG A 449 5.88 -7.11 15.15
CA ARG A 449 4.74 -6.90 16.07
C ARG A 449 3.77 -8.08 16.06
N ILE A 450 3.42 -8.59 14.88
CA ILE A 450 2.53 -9.76 14.71
C ILE A 450 3.15 -10.99 15.37
N PHE A 451 4.40 -11.31 15.02
CA PHE A 451 5.11 -12.47 15.59
C PHE A 451 5.19 -12.40 17.11
N PHE A 452 5.70 -11.30 17.67
CA PHE A 452 5.86 -11.15 19.11
C PHE A 452 4.52 -11.14 19.87
N THR A 453 3.46 -10.61 19.25
CA THR A 453 2.10 -10.69 19.81
C THR A 453 1.63 -12.15 19.91
N ILE A 454 1.78 -12.92 18.83
CA ILE A 454 1.36 -14.33 18.80
C ILE A 454 2.19 -15.15 19.79
N GLN A 455 3.51 -14.94 19.79
CA GLN A 455 4.43 -15.60 20.71
C GLN A 455 4.07 -15.31 22.17
N HIS A 456 3.70 -14.07 22.50
CA HIS A 456 3.28 -13.70 23.85
C HIS A 456 2.09 -14.54 24.34
N TYR A 457 1.02 -14.66 23.57
CA TYR A 457 -0.16 -15.43 23.97
C TYR A 457 0.09 -16.95 23.95
N LEU A 458 0.83 -17.46 22.95
CA LEU A 458 1.17 -18.89 22.91
C LEU A 458 2.03 -19.30 24.10
N ASN A 459 3.01 -18.48 24.50
CA ASN A 459 3.85 -18.74 25.68
C ASN A 459 3.01 -18.89 26.95
N GLN A 460 1.92 -18.12 27.09
CA GLN A 460 1.03 -18.18 28.26
C GLN A 460 0.21 -19.47 28.36
N ILE A 461 0.12 -20.25 27.27
CA ILE A 461 -0.53 -21.56 27.24
C ILE A 461 0.47 -22.71 27.02
N GLY A 462 1.77 -22.46 27.22
CA GLY A 462 2.82 -23.47 27.11
C GLY A 462 3.17 -23.88 25.68
N LEU A 463 2.83 -23.05 24.69
CA LEU A 463 3.15 -23.23 23.28
C LEU A 463 4.14 -22.16 22.80
N GLU A 464 4.70 -22.35 21.63
CA GLU A 464 5.58 -21.40 20.95
C GLU A 464 5.28 -21.40 19.44
N VAL A 465 5.52 -20.27 18.77
CA VAL A 465 5.51 -20.19 17.30
C VAL A 465 6.94 -20.03 16.78
N GLN A 466 7.41 -21.00 16.02
CA GLN A 466 8.81 -21.06 15.60
C GLN A 466 9.10 -20.22 14.34
N ASP A 467 8.11 -20.15 13.46
CA ASP A 467 8.08 -19.30 12.28
C ASP A 467 6.66 -19.20 11.71
N GLY A 468 6.46 -18.27 10.78
CA GLY A 468 5.21 -18.16 10.03
C GLY A 468 5.29 -17.14 8.91
N CYS A 469 4.27 -17.13 8.06
CA CYS A 469 4.14 -16.22 6.94
C CYS A 469 2.85 -15.42 7.00
N ILE A 470 2.93 -14.17 6.55
CA ILE A 470 1.82 -13.24 6.46
C ILE A 470 1.90 -12.45 5.15
N MET A 471 0.80 -11.82 4.76
CA MET A 471 0.76 -10.90 3.64
C MET A 471 0.47 -9.49 4.14
N LEU A 472 1.20 -8.49 3.63
CA LEU A 472 1.01 -7.08 3.97
C LEU A 472 0.67 -6.28 2.72
N ASP A 473 -0.07 -5.19 2.89
CA ASP A 473 -0.33 -4.23 1.82
C ASP A 473 0.98 -3.55 1.35
N PRO A 474 0.99 -2.82 0.22
CA PRO A 474 2.19 -2.11 -0.24
C PRO A 474 2.79 -1.15 0.81
N THR A 475 1.98 -0.67 1.77
CA THR A 475 2.45 0.22 2.84
C THR A 475 3.19 -0.53 3.96
N GLY A 476 3.11 -1.86 3.99
CA GLY A 476 3.70 -2.71 5.03
C GLY A 476 3.01 -2.59 6.39
N ARG A 477 1.82 -1.98 6.47
CA ARG A 477 1.17 -1.64 7.76
C ARG A 477 -0.10 -2.42 8.02
N THR A 478 -0.77 -2.89 6.97
CA THR A 478 -2.01 -3.65 7.09
C THR A 478 -1.77 -5.07 6.66
N MET A 479 -2.10 -6.02 7.53
CA MET A 479 -2.13 -7.42 7.16
C MET A 479 -3.36 -7.77 6.33
N TRP A 480 -3.19 -8.62 5.32
CA TRP A 480 -4.30 -9.21 4.58
C TRP A 480 -4.07 -10.70 4.42
N SER A 481 -5.06 -11.41 3.85
CA SER A 481 -5.14 -12.89 3.84
C SER A 481 -5.42 -13.46 5.23
N GLU A 482 -5.34 -14.78 5.36
CA GLU A 482 -5.64 -15.47 6.61
C GLU A 482 -4.45 -15.52 7.57
N ILE A 483 -4.76 -15.67 8.86
CA ILE A 483 -3.79 -15.98 9.91
C ILE A 483 -4.29 -17.16 10.74
N ASN A 484 -3.72 -18.35 10.55
CA ASN A 484 -4.11 -19.54 11.30
C ASN A 484 -3.01 -20.60 11.30
N GLN A 485 -3.34 -21.81 11.76
CA GLN A 485 -2.45 -22.96 11.87
C GLN A 485 -1.77 -23.38 10.55
N ASP A 486 -2.31 -22.97 9.39
CA ASP A 486 -1.70 -23.25 8.08
C ASP A 486 -0.48 -22.35 7.80
N CYS A 487 -0.46 -21.17 8.41
CA CYS A 487 0.47 -20.07 8.13
C CYS A 487 1.73 -20.09 9.00
N MET A 488 1.83 -20.98 9.98
CA MET A 488 2.89 -20.94 11.00
C MET A 488 3.25 -22.33 11.52
N ARG A 489 4.36 -22.44 12.26
CA ARG A 489 4.76 -23.66 12.98
C ARG A 489 4.58 -23.46 14.48
N ILE A 490 3.69 -24.24 15.09
CA ILE A 490 3.31 -24.11 16.50
C ILE A 490 3.63 -25.42 17.22
N LYS A 491 4.50 -25.34 18.21
CA LYS A 491 4.93 -26.48 19.02
C LYS A 491 4.67 -26.22 20.51
N ARG A 492 4.73 -27.29 21.29
CA ARG A 492 4.84 -27.19 22.75
C ARG A 492 6.26 -26.70 23.10
N ARG A 493 6.37 -25.76 24.04
CA ARG A 493 7.65 -25.17 24.46
C ARG A 493 8.56 -26.21 25.13
N GLU A 494 9.85 -26.23 24.78
CA GLU A 494 10.83 -27.15 25.37
C GLU A 494 11.02 -26.88 26.89
N GLY A 495 11.02 -27.95 27.69
CA GLY A 495 11.06 -27.89 29.17
C GLY A 495 9.87 -28.58 29.86
N VAL A 496 8.79 -28.84 29.13
CA VAL A 496 7.70 -29.73 29.57
C VAL A 496 7.99 -31.12 29.00
N HIS A 497 8.48 -32.04 29.84
CA HIS A 497 8.93 -33.39 29.44
C HIS A 497 7.83 -34.21 28.74
N THR A 498 7.68 -34.06 27.43
CA THR A 498 6.89 -34.96 26.58
C THR A 498 7.75 -35.44 25.42
N ASN A 499 8.05 -36.74 25.40
CA ASN A 499 8.74 -37.42 24.32
C ASN A 499 7.88 -37.37 23.03
N GLY A 500 8.08 -36.35 22.20
CA GLY A 500 7.65 -36.37 20.79
C GLY A 500 6.68 -35.27 20.34
N GLN A 501 7.06 -34.59 19.25
CA GLN A 501 6.26 -34.08 18.13
C GLN A 501 4.80 -33.60 18.38
N ASP A 502 4.53 -32.82 19.42
CA ASP A 502 3.23 -32.13 19.56
C ASP A 502 3.17 -30.91 18.61
N ALA A 503 2.95 -31.16 17.32
CA ALA A 503 2.68 -30.13 16.32
C ALA A 503 1.20 -29.75 16.34
N PHE A 504 0.91 -28.46 16.46
CA PHE A 504 -0.46 -27.90 16.41
C PHE A 504 -0.75 -27.19 15.08
N ASP A 505 0.12 -27.40 14.10
CA ASP A 505 0.14 -26.70 12.83
C ASP A 505 0.08 -27.65 11.62
N LYS A 506 0.25 -27.11 10.41
CA LYS A 506 0.26 -27.85 9.15
C LYS A 506 1.33 -28.95 9.06
N ASP A 507 2.37 -28.92 9.88
CA ASP A 507 3.41 -29.95 9.90
C ASP A 507 2.84 -31.35 10.16
N VAL A 508 1.71 -31.48 10.86
CA VAL A 508 0.97 -32.74 10.99
C VAL A 508 0.66 -33.31 9.61
N TRP A 509 0.06 -32.49 8.73
CA TRP A 509 -0.23 -32.84 7.34
C TRP A 509 1.04 -33.06 6.52
N ARG A 510 2.08 -32.23 6.70
CA ARG A 510 3.35 -32.40 5.98
C ARG A 510 4.04 -33.72 6.34
N ALA A 511 3.85 -34.26 7.55
CA ALA A 511 4.40 -35.54 7.96
C ALA A 511 3.59 -36.74 7.43
N GLY A 512 2.27 -36.71 7.55
CA GLY A 512 1.41 -37.88 7.28
C GLY A 512 0.56 -37.87 6.00
N GLY A 513 0.43 -36.72 5.33
CA GLY A 513 -0.43 -36.57 4.14
C GLY A 513 -1.87 -37.02 4.39
N SER A 514 -2.51 -37.66 3.40
CA SER A 514 -3.92 -38.07 3.48
C SER A 514 -4.25 -39.03 4.63
N ALA A 515 -3.26 -39.70 5.24
CA ALA A 515 -3.49 -40.59 6.39
C ALA A 515 -3.80 -39.84 7.70
N VAL A 516 -3.55 -38.52 7.79
CA VAL A 516 -3.72 -37.74 9.03
C VAL A 516 -4.86 -36.73 8.97
N LYS A 517 -5.84 -36.90 8.06
CA LYS A 517 -7.00 -35.99 7.94
C LYS A 517 -7.76 -35.81 9.27
N ALA A 518 -7.92 -36.87 10.06
CA ALA A 518 -8.55 -36.77 11.38
C ALA A 518 -7.64 -36.10 12.42
N SER A 519 -6.35 -36.43 12.42
CA SER A 519 -5.38 -35.89 13.39
C SER A 519 -5.17 -34.38 13.23
N ILE A 520 -5.19 -33.86 12.00
CA ILE A 520 -5.10 -32.41 11.79
C ILE A 520 -6.33 -31.66 12.32
N LEU A 521 -7.53 -32.21 12.13
CA LEU A 521 -8.76 -31.62 12.69
C LEU A 521 -8.72 -31.62 14.21
N ASP A 522 -8.31 -32.73 14.82
CA ASP A 522 -8.18 -32.87 16.27
C ASP A 522 -7.18 -31.88 16.86
N LYS A 523 -5.94 -31.84 16.33
CA LYS A 523 -4.89 -30.93 16.81
C LYS A 523 -5.24 -29.46 16.63
N TRP A 524 -5.86 -29.08 15.51
CA TRP A 524 -6.26 -27.69 15.29
C TRP A 524 -7.46 -27.29 16.16
N THR A 525 -8.39 -28.21 16.40
CA THR A 525 -9.50 -28.01 17.36
C THR A 525 -8.96 -27.86 18.78
N GLN A 526 -7.99 -28.69 19.17
CA GLN A 526 -7.32 -28.61 20.47
C GLN A 526 -6.63 -27.24 20.65
N LEU A 527 -5.89 -26.76 19.65
CA LEU A 527 -5.27 -25.43 19.71
C LEU A 527 -6.33 -24.32 19.87
N ASN A 528 -7.39 -24.36 19.05
CA ASN A 528 -8.48 -23.37 19.13
C ASN A 528 -9.12 -23.38 20.53
N HIS A 529 -9.30 -24.56 21.12
CA HIS A 529 -9.86 -24.69 22.47
C HIS A 529 -8.93 -24.09 23.55
N LEU A 530 -7.62 -24.34 23.48
CA LEU A 530 -6.64 -23.78 24.40
C LEU A 530 -6.63 -22.24 24.33
N LEU A 531 -6.56 -21.70 23.11
CA LEU A 531 -6.57 -20.26 22.86
C LEU A 531 -7.88 -19.61 23.32
N ARG A 532 -9.03 -20.19 22.98
CA ARG A 532 -10.35 -19.70 23.40
C ARG A 532 -10.47 -19.68 24.92
N THR A 533 -10.12 -20.78 25.59
CA THR A 533 -10.15 -20.88 27.05
C THR A 533 -9.30 -19.77 27.69
N HIS A 534 -8.09 -19.57 27.19
CA HIS A 534 -7.19 -18.52 27.67
C HIS A 534 -7.75 -17.11 27.47
N LEU A 535 -8.17 -16.78 26.24
CA LEU A 535 -8.65 -15.43 25.90
C LEU A 535 -9.98 -15.08 26.59
N THR A 536 -10.87 -16.07 26.81
CA THR A 536 -12.12 -15.89 27.57
C THR A 536 -11.83 -15.68 29.05
N GLY A 537 -10.88 -16.43 29.63
CA GLY A 537 -10.47 -16.28 31.02
C GLY A 537 -9.69 -14.99 31.32
N ARG A 538 -9.28 -14.26 30.27
CA ARG A 538 -8.54 -12.99 30.37
C ARG A 538 -9.16 -11.93 29.46
N PRO A 539 -10.34 -11.39 29.80
CA PRO A 539 -10.99 -10.38 28.98
C PRO A 539 -10.13 -9.11 28.89
N PHE A 540 -10.08 -8.52 27.69
CA PHE A 540 -9.22 -7.39 27.34
C PHE A 540 -9.35 -6.21 28.31
N HIS A 541 -10.59 -5.83 28.63
CA HIS A 541 -10.89 -4.66 29.44
C HIS A 541 -10.43 -4.77 30.90
N GLU A 542 -10.23 -6.00 31.41
CA GLU A 542 -9.76 -6.25 32.78
C GLU A 542 -8.24 -6.41 32.83
N HIS A 543 -7.62 -6.98 31.79
CA HIS A 543 -6.24 -7.45 31.84
C HIS A 543 -5.25 -6.64 31.01
N GLU A 544 -5.71 -6.01 29.91
CA GLU A 544 -4.79 -5.50 28.88
C GLU A 544 -5.05 -4.06 28.47
N MET A 545 -6.28 -3.58 28.59
CA MET A 545 -6.68 -2.24 28.15
C MET A 545 -5.87 -1.12 28.81
N VAL A 546 -5.51 -1.29 30.08
CA VAL A 546 -4.73 -0.33 30.89
C VAL A 546 -3.32 -0.85 31.21
N ALA A 547 -2.89 -1.95 30.58
CA ALA A 547 -1.56 -2.49 30.82
C ALA A 547 -0.50 -1.55 30.22
N PRO A 548 0.57 -1.21 30.96
CA PRO A 548 1.59 -0.23 30.56
C PRO A 548 2.54 -0.74 29.47
N CYS A 549 2.32 -1.96 28.97
CA CYS A 549 3.13 -2.58 27.95
C CYS A 549 2.24 -3.32 26.97
N GLU A 550 2.65 -3.28 25.70
CA GLU A 550 2.01 -4.08 24.66
C GLU A 550 2.54 -5.52 24.68
N PRO A 551 1.74 -6.53 24.29
CA PRO A 551 2.17 -7.93 24.20
C PRO A 551 3.50 -8.10 23.45
N TYR A 552 3.64 -7.42 22.31
CA TYR A 552 4.88 -7.44 21.54
C TYR A 552 6.05 -6.70 22.21
N GLY A 553 5.77 -5.65 22.99
CA GLY A 553 6.79 -4.88 23.70
C GLY A 553 7.43 -5.69 24.83
N VAL A 554 6.65 -6.52 25.52
CA VAL A 554 7.15 -7.47 26.53
C VAL A 554 8.15 -8.42 25.90
N HIS A 555 7.80 -9.05 24.78
CA HIS A 555 8.68 -10.03 24.14
C HIS A 555 9.90 -9.38 23.47
N ALA A 556 9.76 -8.16 22.93
CA ALA A 556 10.90 -7.37 22.47
C ALA A 556 11.91 -7.10 23.60
N GLY A 557 11.42 -6.81 24.81
CA GLY A 557 12.25 -6.68 26.00
C GLY A 557 13.00 -7.97 26.37
N GLU A 558 12.33 -9.12 26.28
CA GLU A 558 12.96 -10.44 26.50
C GLU A 558 14.09 -10.70 25.49
N VAL A 559 13.87 -10.42 24.20
CA VAL A 559 14.89 -10.59 23.15
C VAL A 559 16.08 -9.64 23.35
N LEU A 560 15.84 -8.41 23.81
CA LEU A 560 16.91 -7.46 24.13
C LEU A 560 17.74 -7.87 25.35
N ALA A 561 17.14 -8.58 26.30
CA ALA A 561 17.76 -9.04 27.53
C ALA A 561 18.53 -10.37 27.38
N ASP A 562 18.29 -11.12 26.30
CA ASP A 562 18.99 -12.37 26.01
C ASP A 562 20.44 -12.10 25.55
N ASP A 563 21.39 -12.37 26.44
CA ASP A 563 22.82 -12.17 26.22
C ASP A 563 23.45 -13.21 25.28
N THR A 564 22.73 -14.28 24.95
CA THR A 564 23.16 -15.28 23.98
C THR A 564 22.99 -14.78 22.54
N LEU A 565 22.16 -13.75 22.33
CA LEU A 565 21.89 -13.14 21.03
C LEU A 565 22.87 -12.02 20.68
N ALA A 566 23.42 -12.10 19.47
CA ALA A 566 24.25 -11.07 18.84
C ALA A 566 23.43 -10.22 17.85
N LEU A 567 22.50 -9.42 18.38
CA LEU A 567 21.61 -8.59 17.58
C LEU A 567 22.36 -7.59 16.69
N THR A 568 21.93 -7.47 15.44
CA THR A 568 22.43 -6.40 14.55
C THR A 568 21.92 -5.02 15.01
N PRO A 569 22.61 -3.92 14.67
CA PRO A 569 22.15 -2.57 15.02
C PRO A 569 20.72 -2.26 14.57
N ARG A 570 20.33 -2.72 13.36
CA ARG A 570 18.98 -2.53 12.81
C ARG A 570 17.91 -3.19 13.68
N TYR A 571 18.09 -4.47 14.03
CA TYR A 571 17.12 -5.23 14.82
C TYR A 571 17.10 -4.80 16.30
N ARG A 572 18.26 -4.46 16.88
CA ARG A 572 18.32 -3.86 18.22
C ARG A 572 17.47 -2.59 18.30
N ALA A 573 17.67 -1.66 17.36
CA ALA A 573 16.90 -0.42 17.31
C ALA A 573 15.40 -0.67 17.06
N LEU A 574 15.04 -1.69 16.29
CA LEU A 574 13.65 -2.10 16.13
C LEU A 574 13.05 -2.56 17.46
N TYR A 575 13.69 -3.50 18.15
CA TYR A 575 13.17 -4.05 19.40
C TYR A 575 13.12 -3.01 20.52
N GLU A 576 14.09 -2.09 20.59
CA GLU A 576 14.06 -0.99 21.55
C GLU A 576 12.83 -0.10 21.34
N ARG A 577 12.50 0.23 20.08
CA ARG A 577 11.26 0.96 19.77
C ARG A 577 10.01 0.18 20.14
N LEU A 578 9.97 -1.13 19.88
CA LEU A 578 8.83 -1.98 20.23
C LEU A 578 8.64 -2.10 21.74
N ALA A 579 9.73 -2.26 22.49
CA ALA A 579 9.71 -2.35 23.96
C ALA A 579 9.28 -1.03 24.62
N ALA A 580 9.65 0.11 24.02
CA ALA A 580 9.27 1.44 24.51
C ALA A 580 7.84 1.86 24.12
N HIS A 581 7.18 1.11 23.22
CA HIS A 581 5.88 1.51 22.69
C HIS A 581 4.74 1.15 23.65
N ASP A 582 3.99 2.17 24.07
CA ASP A 582 2.88 2.02 25.01
C ASP A 582 1.69 2.88 24.58
N ARG A 583 0.64 2.25 24.06
CA ARG A 583 -0.62 2.92 23.66
C ARG A 583 -1.66 2.97 24.78
N SER A 584 -1.35 2.41 25.95
CA SER A 584 -2.22 2.56 27.12
C SER A 584 -2.08 3.95 27.73
N ARG A 585 -0.90 4.59 27.58
CA ARG A 585 -0.69 5.98 27.97
C ARG A 585 -1.61 6.90 27.17
N LEU A 586 -2.48 7.60 27.89
CA LEU A 586 -3.12 8.80 27.37
C LEU A 586 -2.01 9.73 26.90
N ARG A 587 -2.05 10.16 25.63
CA ARG A 587 -1.19 11.24 25.17
C ARG A 587 -1.59 12.46 25.98
N SER A 588 -0.86 12.73 27.06
CA SER A 588 -1.01 14.00 27.76
C SER A 588 -0.75 15.10 26.73
N ALA A 589 -1.49 16.20 26.80
CA ALA A 589 -1.29 17.39 25.95
C ALA A 589 0.13 18.03 26.11
N SER A 590 1.07 17.33 26.76
CA SER A 590 2.44 17.70 27.08
C SER A 590 3.46 16.85 26.30
N ALA A 591 3.24 16.60 25.01
CA ALA A 591 4.34 16.29 24.10
C ALA A 591 4.91 17.60 23.55
N SER A 592 5.38 18.47 24.47
CA SER A 592 6.36 19.48 24.11
C SER A 592 7.65 18.74 23.77
N ALA A 593 7.98 18.74 22.49
CA ALA A 593 9.33 18.71 21.94
C ALA A 593 10.28 17.65 22.51
N ASP A 594 10.36 16.54 21.79
CA ASP A 594 11.68 15.93 21.57
C ASP A 594 12.48 16.90 20.69
N GLU A 595 13.17 17.85 21.33
CA GLU A 595 14.07 18.84 20.68
C GLU A 595 15.13 18.13 19.81
N GLY A 596 15.58 16.93 20.22
CA GLY A 596 16.54 16.12 19.45
C GLY A 596 15.93 15.47 18.21
N THR A 597 14.66 15.08 18.25
CA THR A 597 13.97 14.62 17.04
C THR A 597 13.65 15.78 16.10
N SER A 598 13.29 16.96 16.60
CA SER A 598 13.05 18.13 15.74
C SER A 598 14.30 18.59 15.00
N GLU A 599 15.48 18.66 15.63
CA GLU A 599 16.73 19.02 14.93
C GLU A 599 17.16 17.97 13.89
N ARG A 600 17.02 16.68 14.22
CA ARG A 600 17.34 15.59 13.28
C ARG A 600 16.33 15.50 12.14
N LEU A 601 15.06 15.82 12.39
CA LEU A 601 14.02 15.95 11.37
C LEU A 601 14.24 17.20 10.51
N LEU A 602 14.71 18.31 11.10
CA LEU A 602 15.06 19.54 10.36
C LEU A 602 16.21 19.27 9.41
N ALA A 603 17.28 18.60 9.85
CA ALA A 603 18.41 18.26 8.98
C ALA A 603 18.02 17.29 7.85
N LEU A 604 17.10 16.35 8.11
CA LEU A 604 16.55 15.47 7.09
C LEU A 604 15.55 16.19 6.16
N MET A 605 14.76 17.12 6.69
CA MET A 605 13.90 18.02 5.91
C MET A 605 14.73 18.88 4.98
N GLU A 606 15.78 19.53 5.49
CA GLU A 606 16.69 20.36 4.72
C GLU A 606 17.32 19.53 3.60
N ALA A 607 17.87 18.35 3.90
CA ALA A 607 18.44 17.45 2.90
C ALA A 607 17.42 16.97 1.85
N HIS A 608 16.15 16.78 2.22
CA HIS A 608 15.10 16.28 1.33
C HIS A 608 14.39 17.37 0.53
N MET A 609 14.19 18.55 1.12
CA MET A 609 13.77 19.77 0.44
C MET A 609 14.82 20.18 -0.59
N TRP A 610 16.10 20.11 -0.23
CA TRP A 610 17.20 20.31 -1.16
C TRP A 610 17.16 19.36 -2.35
N ARG A 611 16.78 18.10 -2.12
CA ARG A 611 16.63 17.10 -3.18
C ARG A 611 15.43 17.39 -4.09
N LEU A 612 14.31 17.82 -3.53
CA LEU A 612 13.09 18.14 -4.29
C LEU A 612 13.22 19.44 -5.11
N ILE A 613 13.89 20.45 -4.56
CA ILE A 613 14.21 21.70 -5.28
C ILE A 613 15.17 21.42 -6.45
N VAL A 614 16.05 20.43 -6.32
CA VAL A 614 17.02 20.05 -7.36
C VAL A 614 16.41 19.12 -8.44
N ASP A 615 15.41 18.31 -8.10
CA ASP A 615 14.80 17.32 -9.02
C ASP A 615 13.52 17.82 -9.74
N GLY A 616 12.98 18.98 -9.35
CA GLY A 616 11.74 19.56 -9.88
C GLY A 616 11.90 20.39 -11.18
N PRO A 617 11.07 20.17 -12.23
CA PRO A 617 11.10 21.01 -13.42
C PRO A 617 10.47 22.40 -13.16
N ALA A 618 11.23 23.46 -13.48
CA ALA A 618 10.95 24.88 -13.21
C ALA A 618 9.61 25.50 -13.69
N HIS A 619 8.67 24.73 -14.27
CA HIS A 619 7.37 25.26 -14.76
C HIS A 619 6.17 24.95 -13.86
N ASN A 620 6.36 24.20 -12.76
CA ASN A 620 5.27 23.80 -11.88
C ASN A 620 5.38 24.43 -10.48
N ALA A 621 5.78 25.70 -10.39
CA ALA A 621 5.93 26.40 -9.11
C ALA A 621 4.73 26.28 -8.15
N PRO A 622 3.44 26.30 -8.59
CA PRO A 622 2.31 26.09 -7.68
C PRO A 622 2.16 24.64 -7.20
N GLU A 623 2.52 23.67 -8.03
CA GLU A 623 2.47 22.24 -7.70
C GLU A 623 3.64 21.82 -6.82
N GLU A 624 4.81 22.42 -7.03
CA GLU A 624 6.02 22.27 -6.22
C GLU A 624 5.89 23.01 -4.89
N ALA A 625 5.33 24.22 -4.87
CA ALA A 625 4.93 24.90 -3.64
C ALA A 625 3.91 24.06 -2.89
N GLY A 626 2.91 23.49 -3.58
CA GLY A 626 1.97 22.54 -2.99
C GLY A 626 2.63 21.24 -2.51
N ALA A 627 3.65 20.74 -3.19
CA ALA A 627 4.41 19.55 -2.77
C ALA A 627 5.29 19.86 -1.56
N MET A 628 5.92 21.02 -1.51
CA MET A 628 6.68 21.55 -0.38
C MET A 628 5.77 21.83 0.80
N LEU A 629 4.60 22.45 0.62
CA LEU A 629 3.60 22.64 1.66
C LEU A 629 3.14 21.29 2.18
N ARG A 630 2.81 20.33 1.30
CA ARG A 630 2.47 18.96 1.71
C ARG A 630 3.60 18.29 2.47
N LEU A 631 4.85 18.52 2.08
CA LEU A 631 6.02 17.97 2.75
C LEU A 631 6.24 18.62 4.12
N VAL A 632 6.20 19.95 4.21
CA VAL A 632 6.27 20.74 5.45
C VAL A 632 5.12 20.37 6.37
N HIS A 633 3.89 20.24 5.87
CA HIS A 633 2.76 19.73 6.65
C HIS A 633 2.96 18.28 7.09
N THR A 634 3.59 17.44 6.26
CA THR A 634 3.87 16.03 6.61
C THR A 634 4.93 15.96 7.71
N TYR A 635 5.95 16.81 7.66
CA TYR A 635 7.01 16.85 8.65
C TYR A 635 6.59 17.59 9.93
N ALA A 636 5.86 18.70 9.84
CA ALA A 636 5.25 19.39 10.97
C ALA A 636 4.31 18.46 11.73
N ARG A 637 3.50 17.66 11.03
CA ARG A 637 2.66 16.62 11.65
C ARG A 637 3.49 15.50 12.29
N ARG A 638 4.63 15.12 11.72
CA ARG A 638 5.55 14.13 12.30
C ARG A 638 6.32 14.67 13.50
N ALA A 639 6.59 15.97 13.56
CA ALA A 639 7.21 16.66 14.69
C ALA A 639 6.21 17.01 15.81
N GLY A 640 4.92 16.69 15.65
CA GLY A 640 3.91 16.91 16.67
C GLY A 640 3.31 18.32 16.70
N LEU A 641 3.54 19.14 15.68
CA LEU A 641 2.89 20.45 15.58
C LEU A 641 1.37 20.28 15.42
N PRO A 642 0.54 20.99 16.21
CA PRO A 642 -0.92 20.95 16.08
C PRO A 642 -1.36 21.27 14.66
N SER A 643 -2.38 20.55 14.16
CA SER A 643 -2.92 20.73 12.81
C SER A 643 -3.20 22.18 12.45
N LEU A 644 -3.63 22.99 13.43
CA LEU A 644 -3.98 24.40 13.29
C LEU A 644 -2.75 25.31 13.06
N GLN A 645 -1.59 24.94 13.62
CA GLN A 645 -0.32 25.63 13.38
C GLN A 645 0.36 25.12 12.11
N ALA A 646 0.26 23.81 11.84
CA ALA A 646 0.72 23.27 10.57
C ALA A 646 -0.07 23.86 9.40
N SER A 647 -1.40 24.03 9.52
CA SER A 647 -2.25 24.68 8.49
C SER A 647 -2.15 26.20 8.45
N ALA A 648 -1.44 26.82 9.40
CA ALA A 648 -1.21 28.27 9.40
C ALA A 648 -0.06 28.68 8.47
N PHE A 649 0.76 27.72 8.00
CA PHE A 649 1.73 27.98 6.94
C PHE A 649 0.97 28.30 5.65
N THR A 650 1.04 29.57 5.28
CA THR A 650 0.49 30.09 4.03
C THR A 650 1.47 29.89 2.89
N ASP A 651 1.00 30.03 1.65
CA ASP A 651 1.89 30.11 0.49
C ASP A 651 2.95 31.22 0.68
N ALA A 652 2.60 32.30 1.41
CA ALA A 652 3.54 33.38 1.74
C ALA A 652 4.66 32.96 2.70
N ASP A 653 4.44 31.98 3.59
CA ASP A 653 5.48 31.45 4.48
C ASP A 653 6.42 30.50 3.73
N ALA A 654 5.88 29.73 2.77
CA ALA A 654 6.69 28.93 1.86
C ALA A 654 7.54 29.84 0.96
N ASP A 655 6.96 30.91 0.43
CA ASP A 655 7.68 31.93 -0.33
C ASP A 655 8.77 32.63 0.50
N ALA A 656 8.51 32.88 1.79
CA ALA A 656 9.50 33.48 2.70
C ALA A 656 10.67 32.54 3.01
N VAL A 657 10.43 31.23 3.12
CA VAL A 657 11.49 30.21 3.29
C VAL A 657 12.28 30.02 1.99
N LEU A 658 11.60 30.00 0.84
CA LEU A 658 12.23 29.96 -0.48
C LEU A 658 13.05 31.22 -0.79
N ALA A 659 12.72 32.36 -0.18
CA ALA A 659 13.47 33.60 -0.31
C ALA A 659 14.75 33.65 0.55
N GLN A 660 14.95 32.73 1.49
CA GLN A 660 16.17 32.70 2.30
C GLN A 660 17.34 32.10 1.50
N SER A 661 18.50 32.76 1.58
CA SER A 661 19.75 32.25 1.01
C SER A 661 20.06 30.89 1.62
N VAL A 662 20.01 29.84 0.78
CA VAL A 662 20.19 28.47 1.25
C VAL A 662 21.66 28.15 1.59
N THR A 663 22.58 29.07 1.25
CA THR A 663 24.00 28.96 1.53
C THR A 663 24.38 29.59 2.88
N PRO A 664 25.17 28.89 3.72
CA PRO A 664 25.67 29.44 4.98
C PRO A 664 26.36 30.80 4.80
N PRO A 665 26.21 31.74 5.75
CA PRO A 665 26.92 33.02 5.71
C PRO A 665 28.43 32.82 5.48
N GLY A 666 28.98 33.52 4.49
CA GLY A 666 30.39 33.41 4.11
C GLY A 666 30.70 32.32 3.06
N SER A 667 29.72 31.55 2.62
CA SER A 667 29.88 30.53 1.57
C SER A 667 29.17 30.89 0.25
N ARG A 668 29.47 30.15 -0.83
CA ARG A 668 28.79 30.22 -2.13
C ARG A 668 28.48 28.82 -2.65
N ALA A 669 27.30 28.60 -3.22
CA ALA A 669 26.95 27.39 -3.95
C ALA A 669 27.06 27.64 -5.46
N ILE A 670 27.89 26.84 -6.13
CA ILE A 670 28.16 26.96 -7.56
C ILE A 670 27.72 25.67 -8.26
N GLY A 671 26.72 25.78 -9.14
CA GLY A 671 26.31 24.67 -10.00
C GLY A 671 27.37 24.38 -11.05
N VAL A 672 27.66 23.10 -11.30
CA VAL A 672 28.54 22.63 -12.37
C VAL A 672 27.89 21.44 -13.06
N THR A 673 28.19 21.21 -14.34
CA THR A 673 27.50 20.18 -15.12
C THR A 673 27.77 18.75 -14.59
N ALA A 674 26.71 17.95 -14.44
CA ALA A 674 26.75 16.64 -13.78
C ALA A 674 27.40 15.51 -14.59
N ASP A 675 27.01 15.33 -15.85
CA ASP A 675 27.42 14.19 -16.69
C ASP A 675 27.82 14.67 -18.11
N LYS A 676 26.81 15.01 -18.93
CA LYS A 676 26.99 15.56 -20.28
C LYS A 676 27.73 16.89 -20.13
N TYR A 677 28.92 16.96 -20.74
CA TYR A 677 29.86 18.09 -20.73
C TYR A 677 30.82 18.23 -19.53
N GLU A 678 30.88 17.25 -18.62
CA GLU A 678 31.76 17.33 -17.45
C GLU A 678 33.22 17.66 -17.81
N LYS A 679 33.78 17.03 -18.85
CA LYS A 679 35.18 17.21 -19.24
C LYS A 679 35.51 18.67 -19.60
N ARG A 680 34.60 19.35 -20.30
CA ARG A 680 34.79 20.75 -20.70
C ARG A 680 34.59 21.70 -19.53
N THR A 681 33.61 21.41 -18.68
CA THR A 681 33.42 22.13 -17.43
C THR A 681 34.65 22.00 -16.55
N ASP A 682 35.19 20.80 -16.36
CA ASP A 682 36.37 20.56 -15.52
C ASP A 682 37.63 21.23 -16.10
N GLU A 683 37.80 21.22 -17.43
CA GLU A 683 38.87 21.96 -18.12
C GLU A 683 38.73 23.47 -17.90
N PHE A 684 37.52 24.02 -18.00
CA PHE A 684 37.27 25.44 -17.73
C PHE A 684 37.52 25.81 -16.26
N MET A 685 37.02 24.98 -15.33
CA MET A 685 37.24 25.14 -13.89
C MET A 685 38.74 25.18 -13.56
N LEU A 686 39.52 24.28 -14.16
CA LEU A 686 40.94 24.20 -13.94
C LEU A 686 41.70 25.39 -14.54
N THR A 687 41.41 25.73 -15.79
CA THR A 687 42.20 26.70 -16.57
C THR A 687 41.81 28.16 -16.33
N GLN A 688 40.55 28.42 -16.02
CA GLN A 688 40.03 29.80 -15.88
C GLN A 688 39.75 30.18 -14.43
N LEU A 689 39.42 29.20 -13.57
CA LEU A 689 39.02 29.44 -12.19
C LEU A 689 40.03 28.88 -11.16
N GLY A 690 41.08 28.18 -11.60
CA GLY A 690 42.08 27.60 -10.71
C GLY A 690 41.56 26.48 -9.83
N VAL A 691 40.52 25.74 -10.25
CA VAL A 691 39.85 24.70 -9.47
C VAL A 691 39.87 23.36 -10.20
N LYS A 692 40.41 22.33 -9.55
CA LYS A 692 40.27 20.94 -10.01
C LYS A 692 39.12 20.28 -9.26
N LEU A 693 38.06 19.92 -9.99
CA LEU A 693 36.93 19.19 -9.43
C LEU A 693 37.29 17.72 -9.17
N LEU A 694 36.86 17.17 -8.04
CA LEU A 694 36.99 15.77 -7.67
C LEU A 694 35.61 15.12 -7.75
N ARG A 695 35.35 14.42 -8.87
CA ARG A 695 34.09 13.71 -9.11
C ARG A 695 34.15 12.30 -8.53
N PRO A 696 33.34 11.95 -7.52
CA PRO A 696 33.29 10.58 -6.99
C PRO A 696 32.61 9.64 -8.00
N GLU A 697 32.84 8.33 -7.85
CA GLU A 697 32.12 7.33 -8.63
C GLU A 697 30.61 7.37 -8.32
N GLY A 698 29.78 7.32 -9.37
CA GLY A 698 28.32 7.36 -9.26
C GLY A 698 27.75 8.78 -9.17
N ARG A 699 26.45 8.87 -8.85
CA ARG A 699 25.75 10.16 -8.77
C ARG A 699 25.98 10.79 -7.40
N CYS A 700 26.83 11.81 -7.34
CA CYS A 700 26.99 12.65 -6.15
C CYS A 700 26.63 14.10 -6.49
N LEU A 701 25.73 14.69 -5.69
CA LEU A 701 25.33 16.08 -5.85
C LEU A 701 26.40 17.05 -5.38
N ARG A 702 27.21 16.69 -4.39
CA ARG A 702 28.30 17.52 -3.89
C ARG A 702 29.62 17.05 -4.47
N LEU A 703 30.38 17.97 -5.04
CA LEU A 703 31.72 17.70 -5.56
C LEU A 703 32.76 18.29 -4.61
N ASP A 704 33.78 17.49 -4.30
CA ASP A 704 34.98 18.00 -3.66
C ASP A 704 35.87 18.67 -4.70
N TYR A 705 36.85 19.46 -4.26
CA TYR A 705 37.74 20.19 -5.16
C TYR A 705 39.09 20.52 -4.54
N GLU A 706 40.08 20.73 -5.40
CA GLU A 706 41.41 21.24 -5.07
C GLU A 706 41.59 22.62 -5.69
N VAL A 707 42.06 23.60 -4.91
CA VAL A 707 42.45 24.92 -5.44
C VAL A 707 43.88 24.82 -5.98
N VAL A 708 44.02 24.90 -7.29
CA VAL A 708 45.30 24.78 -8.02
C VAL A 708 45.92 26.15 -8.29
N ASP A 709 45.10 27.20 -8.45
CA ASP A 709 45.55 28.59 -8.58
C ASP A 709 44.71 29.50 -7.68
N ALA A 710 45.29 29.89 -6.54
CA ALA A 710 44.61 30.69 -5.53
C ALA A 710 44.26 32.10 -6.02
N ALA A 711 45.03 32.68 -6.95
CA ALA A 711 44.76 34.01 -7.48
C ALA A 711 43.56 33.98 -8.43
N GLN A 712 43.44 32.95 -9.27
CA GLN A 712 42.26 32.74 -10.10
C GLN A 712 41.02 32.46 -9.26
N PHE A 713 41.15 31.60 -8.24
CA PHE A 713 40.06 31.29 -7.31
C PHE A 713 39.55 32.55 -6.59
N ALA A 714 40.45 33.34 -6.01
CA ALA A 714 40.10 34.57 -5.31
C ALA A 714 39.46 35.60 -6.25
N ARG A 715 39.94 35.71 -7.49
CA ARG A 715 39.35 36.58 -8.51
C ARG A 715 37.94 36.14 -8.90
N ALA A 716 37.69 34.83 -9.00
CA ALA A 716 36.40 34.29 -9.41
C ALA A 716 35.35 34.32 -8.29
N PHE A 717 35.74 33.98 -7.06
CA PHE A 717 34.79 33.72 -5.96
C PHE A 717 34.92 34.67 -4.77
N GLY A 718 35.99 35.48 -4.71
CA GLY A 718 36.33 36.35 -3.60
C GLY A 718 37.31 35.71 -2.62
N GLU A 719 38.19 36.52 -2.02
CA GLU A 719 39.17 36.07 -1.03
C GLU A 719 38.49 35.54 0.25
N GLY A 720 39.00 34.42 0.78
CA GLY A 720 38.49 33.81 2.01
C GLY A 720 37.09 33.18 1.92
N ARG A 721 36.48 33.10 0.73
CA ARG A 721 35.15 32.51 0.55
C ARG A 721 35.21 30.99 0.42
N ARG A 722 34.31 30.30 1.12
CA ARG A 722 34.12 28.86 0.95
C ARG A 722 33.16 28.61 -0.21
N VAL A 723 33.57 27.83 -1.20
CA VAL A 723 32.73 27.45 -2.34
C VAL A 723 32.28 26.00 -2.20
N HIS A 724 31.01 25.74 -2.51
CA HIS A 724 30.40 24.42 -2.59
C HIS A 724 30.01 24.15 -4.04
N PHE A 725 30.66 23.17 -4.68
CA PHE A 725 30.30 22.78 -6.04
C PHE A 725 29.20 21.74 -6.02
N VAL A 726 28.14 22.01 -6.78
CA VAL A 726 26.96 21.16 -6.88
C VAL A 726 26.83 20.65 -8.30
N SER A 727 26.74 19.34 -8.45
CA SER A 727 26.47 18.66 -9.71
C SER A 727 25.02 18.92 -10.14
N VAL A 728 24.81 19.68 -11.21
CA VAL A 728 23.50 20.15 -11.68
C VAL A 728 23.36 19.91 -13.18
N ARG A 729 22.15 19.62 -13.67
CA ARG A 729 21.89 19.53 -15.11
C ARG A 729 21.82 20.94 -15.70
N PRO A 730 22.42 21.20 -16.88
CA PRO A 730 22.49 22.54 -17.46
C PRO A 730 21.15 23.29 -17.50
N LYS A 731 20.08 22.60 -17.92
CA LYS A 731 18.72 23.17 -18.06
C LYS A 731 18.09 23.68 -16.75
N ASP A 732 18.51 23.14 -15.61
CA ASP A 732 17.93 23.45 -14.30
C ASP A 732 18.66 24.63 -13.62
N MET A 733 19.89 24.93 -14.07
CA MET A 733 20.74 25.99 -13.50
C MET A 733 20.10 27.39 -13.52
N PRO A 734 19.44 27.86 -14.60
CA PRO A 734 18.80 29.17 -14.59
C PRO A 734 17.66 29.26 -13.56
N GLY A 735 16.91 28.17 -13.37
CA GLY A 735 15.84 28.11 -12.36
C GLY A 735 16.40 28.20 -10.95
N LEU A 736 17.41 27.39 -10.65
CA LEU A 736 18.07 27.37 -9.34
C LEU A 736 18.79 28.69 -9.01
N LEU A 737 19.33 29.38 -10.02
CA LEU A 737 19.86 30.74 -9.84
C LEU A 737 18.73 31.74 -9.54
N ALA A 738 17.63 31.71 -10.28
CA ALA A 738 16.50 32.62 -10.05
C ALA A 738 15.90 32.46 -8.65
N GLN A 739 15.88 31.22 -8.15
CA GLN A 739 15.41 30.87 -6.80
C GLN A 739 16.39 31.22 -5.67
N GLY A 740 17.64 31.59 -5.99
CA GLY A 740 18.67 31.81 -4.97
C GLY A 740 19.23 30.53 -4.33
N THR A 741 18.88 29.38 -4.90
CA THR A 741 19.42 28.07 -4.53
C THR A 741 20.89 27.93 -4.92
N LEU A 742 21.30 28.59 -6.01
CA LEU A 742 22.69 28.74 -6.42
C LEU A 742 23.11 30.22 -6.38
N ASP A 743 24.35 30.47 -5.97
CA ASP A 743 25.00 31.78 -6.06
C ASP A 743 25.64 32.00 -7.43
N GLY A 744 25.96 30.92 -8.13
CA GLY A 744 26.51 30.94 -9.47
C GLY A 744 26.45 29.58 -10.15
N THR A 745 26.79 29.54 -11.42
CA THR A 745 26.90 28.29 -12.18
C THR A 745 28.00 28.37 -13.21
N VAL A 746 28.58 27.22 -13.56
CA VAL A 746 29.51 27.06 -14.68
C VAL A 746 28.84 26.23 -15.76
N THR A 747 28.53 26.88 -16.88
CA THR A 747 27.77 26.27 -17.99
C THR A 747 28.02 27.01 -19.30
N TYR A 748 27.44 26.52 -20.40
CA TYR A 748 27.52 27.16 -21.71
C TYR A 748 26.57 28.35 -21.83
N SER A 749 26.96 29.36 -22.61
CA SER A 749 26.15 30.55 -22.85
C SER A 749 24.78 30.25 -23.41
N VAL A 750 24.62 29.23 -24.27
CA VAL A 750 23.30 28.87 -24.82
C VAL A 750 22.24 28.58 -23.75
N ILE A 751 22.65 28.10 -22.58
CA ILE A 751 21.78 27.86 -21.42
C ILE A 751 21.35 29.20 -20.80
N MET A 752 22.31 30.11 -20.59
CA MET A 752 22.10 31.38 -19.88
C MET A 752 21.56 32.50 -20.77
N ASP A 753 21.79 32.46 -22.09
CA ASP A 753 21.30 33.41 -23.09
C ASP A 753 19.77 33.43 -23.17
N SER A 754 19.14 32.32 -22.78
CA SER A 754 17.68 32.26 -22.64
C SER A 754 17.18 33.01 -21.41
N TYR A 755 18.06 33.41 -20.48
CA TYR A 755 17.76 33.95 -19.15
C TYR A 755 18.70 35.11 -18.74
N PRO A 756 18.83 36.17 -19.56
CA PRO A 756 19.82 37.23 -19.33
C PRO A 756 19.61 38.04 -18.04
N THR A 757 18.44 37.95 -17.43
CA THR A 757 18.08 38.69 -16.22
C THR A 757 18.43 37.97 -14.92
N VAL A 758 18.92 36.73 -14.98
CA VAL A 758 19.11 35.88 -13.80
C VAL A 758 20.55 35.90 -13.30
N ALA A 759 21.52 36.12 -14.18
CA ALA A 759 22.94 36.07 -13.83
C ALA A 759 23.79 36.97 -14.72
N GLN A 760 24.88 37.47 -14.16
CA GLN A 760 25.95 38.16 -14.87
C GLN A 760 27.09 37.18 -15.21
N LEU A 761 27.63 37.30 -16.42
CA LEU A 761 28.83 36.57 -16.81
C LEU A 761 30.08 37.20 -16.19
N VAL A 762 30.85 36.42 -15.46
CA VAL A 762 32.04 36.88 -14.71
C VAL A 762 33.34 36.52 -15.43
N VAL A 763 33.45 35.27 -15.86
CA VAL A 763 34.60 34.73 -16.59
C VAL A 763 34.08 33.80 -17.68
N SER A 764 34.64 33.85 -18.88
CA SER A 764 34.26 32.97 -19.98
C SER A 764 35.44 32.57 -20.86
N ALA A 765 35.32 31.42 -21.52
CA ALA A 765 36.22 30.96 -22.56
C ALA A 765 35.40 30.48 -23.78
N PRO A 766 35.85 30.75 -25.02
CA PRO A 766 35.21 30.22 -26.22
C PRO A 766 35.21 28.69 -26.24
N ALA A 767 34.07 28.11 -26.58
CA ALA A 767 33.92 26.68 -26.81
C ALA A 767 34.03 26.40 -28.33
N THR A 768 35.26 26.14 -28.78
CA THR A 768 35.60 26.05 -30.21
C THR A 768 35.18 24.74 -30.88
N ASP A 769 34.67 23.77 -30.12
CA ASP A 769 34.29 22.44 -30.60
C ASP A 769 32.78 22.22 -30.70
N VAL A 770 31.97 23.08 -30.09
CA VAL A 770 30.50 22.95 -30.02
C VAL A 770 29.78 24.06 -30.80
N SER A 771 28.69 23.69 -31.46
CA SER A 771 27.77 24.62 -32.13
C SER A 771 26.33 24.30 -31.74
N LEU A 772 25.43 25.28 -31.77
CA LEU A 772 23.99 25.05 -31.64
C LEU A 772 23.40 25.01 -33.04
N ALA A 773 22.69 23.95 -33.40
CA ALA A 773 22.12 23.77 -34.73
C ALA A 773 20.65 23.34 -34.66
N LEU A 774 19.90 23.66 -35.72
CA LEU A 774 18.64 23.01 -36.05
C LEU A 774 18.93 21.74 -36.82
N ILE A 775 18.32 20.65 -36.38
CA ILE A 775 18.52 19.28 -36.83
C ILE A 775 17.24 18.81 -37.54
N SER A 776 17.41 18.09 -38.64
CA SER A 776 16.34 17.39 -39.37
C SER A 776 16.68 15.91 -39.53
N ARG A 777 15.71 15.12 -39.98
CA ARG A 777 16.01 13.77 -40.51
C ARG A 777 16.87 13.91 -41.77
N ARG A 778 17.78 12.96 -41.99
CA ARG A 778 18.69 13.00 -43.13
C ARG A 778 17.91 13.01 -44.45
N GLY A 779 18.21 13.97 -45.33
CA GLY A 779 17.56 14.10 -46.63
C GLY A 779 16.16 14.71 -46.60
N GLN A 780 15.64 15.07 -45.42
CA GLN A 780 14.36 15.75 -45.29
C GLN A 780 14.46 17.19 -45.84
N ARG A 781 13.60 17.53 -46.81
CA ARG A 781 13.59 18.87 -47.41
C ARG A 781 12.88 19.86 -46.49
N ILE A 782 13.64 20.83 -45.99
CA ILE A 782 13.13 21.90 -45.13
C ILE A 782 13.09 23.22 -45.92
N ASP A 783 11.89 23.79 -46.09
CA ASP A 783 11.70 25.10 -46.71
C ASP A 783 10.81 26.00 -45.82
N PRO A 784 11.41 26.93 -45.05
CA PRO A 784 10.66 27.83 -44.19
C PRO A 784 9.65 28.74 -44.90
N ARG A 785 9.80 28.96 -46.22
CA ARG A 785 8.88 29.79 -47.00
C ARG A 785 7.58 29.07 -47.35
N ALA A 786 7.59 27.74 -47.29
CA ALA A 786 6.40 26.92 -47.52
C ALA A 786 5.53 26.77 -46.26
N TRP A 787 6.01 27.20 -45.10
CA TRP A 787 5.26 27.12 -43.85
C TRP A 787 4.15 28.17 -43.82
N THR A 788 2.95 27.78 -43.40
CA THR A 788 1.78 28.67 -43.31
C THR A 788 1.16 28.61 -41.92
N ALA A 789 0.26 29.52 -41.60
CA ALA A 789 -0.47 29.49 -40.34
C ALA A 789 -1.37 28.24 -40.21
N ASP A 790 -1.91 27.76 -41.33
CA ASP A 790 -2.77 26.57 -41.38
C ASP A 790 -1.96 25.26 -41.34
N ASN A 791 -0.68 25.31 -41.71
CA ASN A 791 0.25 24.18 -41.64
C ASN A 791 1.60 24.62 -41.06
N PRO A 792 1.66 24.90 -39.74
CA PRO A 792 2.86 25.44 -39.13
C PRO A 792 3.92 24.34 -38.95
N ALA A 793 5.19 24.68 -39.16
CA ALA A 793 6.28 23.79 -38.82
C ALA A 793 6.37 23.58 -37.30
N ARG A 794 6.38 22.33 -36.86
CA ARG A 794 6.54 21.99 -35.44
C ARG A 794 8.01 21.71 -35.12
N ILE A 795 8.54 22.40 -34.14
CA ILE A 795 9.96 22.37 -33.77
C ILE A 795 10.09 22.00 -32.29
N ALA A 796 10.81 20.93 -31.97
CA ALA A 796 11.15 20.59 -30.59
C ALA A 796 12.44 21.30 -30.18
N ALA A 797 12.42 22.18 -29.18
CA ALA A 797 13.61 22.94 -28.81
C ALA A 797 13.90 22.98 -27.30
N GLU A 798 15.14 22.67 -26.91
CA GLU A 798 15.70 22.98 -25.60
C GLU A 798 15.95 24.50 -25.45
N HIS A 799 16.31 25.19 -26.54
CA HIS A 799 16.67 26.62 -26.57
C HIS A 799 15.70 27.46 -27.43
N PRO A 800 14.40 27.52 -27.08
CA PRO A 800 13.37 28.11 -27.94
C PRO A 800 13.60 29.59 -28.27
N ARG A 801 14.22 30.37 -27.37
CA ARG A 801 14.52 31.80 -27.63
C ARG A 801 15.55 31.97 -28.75
N LEU A 802 16.61 31.15 -28.75
CA LEU A 802 17.65 31.18 -29.78
C LEU A 802 17.08 30.72 -31.12
N VAL A 803 16.24 29.68 -31.13
CA VAL A 803 15.54 29.23 -32.34
C VAL A 803 14.63 30.32 -32.90
N ARG A 804 13.81 30.99 -32.08
CA ARG A 804 12.94 32.10 -32.55
C ARG A 804 13.75 33.24 -33.14
N THR A 805 14.83 33.63 -32.47
CA THR A 805 15.70 34.73 -32.91
C THR A 805 16.32 34.38 -34.27
N TYR A 806 16.76 33.13 -34.43
CA TYR A 806 17.30 32.64 -35.69
C TYR A 806 16.25 32.63 -36.82
N LEU A 807 15.07 32.07 -36.58
CA LEU A 807 13.99 32.05 -37.58
C LEU A 807 13.52 33.47 -37.96
N ALA A 808 13.46 34.39 -37.00
CA ALA A 808 13.18 35.79 -37.26
C ALA A 808 14.26 36.44 -38.14
N SER A 809 15.54 36.10 -37.93
CA SER A 809 16.64 36.57 -38.80
C SER A 809 16.54 36.08 -40.25
N LEU A 810 15.83 34.96 -40.46
CA LEU A 810 15.51 34.42 -41.78
C LEU A 810 14.20 35.00 -42.37
N ASN A 811 13.59 35.98 -41.71
CA ASN A 811 12.28 36.56 -42.05
C ASN A 811 11.13 35.53 -42.06
N VAL A 812 11.20 34.50 -41.21
CA VAL A 812 10.10 33.52 -41.07
C VAL A 812 9.05 34.09 -40.10
N PRO A 813 7.79 34.28 -40.51
CA PRO A 813 6.76 34.83 -39.64
C PRO A 813 6.46 33.92 -38.45
N GLN A 814 6.31 34.48 -37.25
CA GLN A 814 6.06 33.68 -36.03
C GLN A 814 4.80 32.80 -36.11
N ALA A 815 3.80 33.21 -36.90
CA ALA A 815 2.56 32.45 -37.07
C ALA A 815 2.74 31.15 -37.88
N THR A 816 3.85 30.96 -38.59
CA THR A 816 4.06 29.80 -39.48
C THR A 816 4.86 28.67 -38.83
N TYR A 817 5.19 28.78 -37.55
CA TYR A 817 5.84 27.70 -36.81
C TYR A 817 5.40 27.66 -35.34
N SER A 818 5.45 26.47 -34.75
CA SER A 818 5.27 26.26 -33.32
C SER A 818 6.52 25.64 -32.73
N ILE A 819 6.96 26.16 -31.59
CA ILE A 819 8.11 25.61 -30.87
C ILE A 819 7.61 24.97 -29.59
N GLN A 820 7.72 23.65 -29.52
CA GLN A 820 7.53 22.89 -28.30
C GLN A 820 8.82 22.95 -27.49
N ARG A 821 8.76 23.58 -26.33
CA ARG A 821 9.88 23.51 -25.38
C ARG A 821 9.99 22.09 -24.84
N VAL A 822 11.18 21.51 -24.88
CA VAL A 822 11.44 20.17 -24.35
C VAL A 822 12.45 20.22 -23.20
N LEU A 823 12.32 19.26 -22.27
CA LEU A 823 13.16 19.17 -21.07
C LEU A 823 14.20 18.05 -21.16
N GLY A 824 14.32 17.37 -22.30
CA GLY A 824 15.33 16.35 -22.57
C GLY A 824 15.86 16.52 -23.99
N ALA A 825 16.75 15.60 -24.39
CA ALA A 825 17.40 15.62 -25.71
C ALA A 825 16.35 15.81 -26.82
N SER A 826 16.33 17.00 -27.41
CA SER A 826 15.38 17.41 -28.44
C SER A 826 15.44 16.50 -29.67
N GLU A 827 16.57 15.85 -29.92
CA GLU A 827 16.75 14.83 -30.95
C GLU A 827 15.80 13.64 -30.77
N SER A 828 15.44 13.26 -29.54
CA SER A 828 14.55 12.12 -29.29
C SER A 828 13.14 12.35 -29.85
N TYR A 829 12.73 13.60 -30.03
CA TYR A 829 11.44 13.97 -30.63
C TYR A 829 11.43 13.82 -32.15
N LEU A 830 12.59 13.75 -32.81
CA LEU A 830 12.66 13.36 -34.21
C LEU A 830 12.78 11.83 -34.34
N VAL A 831 13.57 11.20 -33.48
CA VAL A 831 13.84 9.76 -33.53
C VAL A 831 12.62 8.91 -33.15
N ASN A 832 11.89 9.31 -32.10
CA ASN A 832 10.78 8.52 -31.54
C ASN A 832 9.39 9.03 -31.99
N ASP A 833 9.33 9.81 -33.07
CA ASP A 833 8.09 10.37 -33.59
C ASP A 833 7.66 9.62 -34.86
N PRO A 834 6.91 8.50 -34.72
CA PRO A 834 6.50 7.66 -35.85
C PRO A 834 5.50 8.37 -36.78
N CYS A 835 4.91 9.47 -36.31
CA CYS A 835 3.95 10.26 -37.07
C CYS A 835 4.61 11.46 -37.77
N GLU A 836 5.93 11.62 -37.65
CA GLU A 836 6.71 12.74 -38.20
C GLU A 836 6.12 14.11 -37.87
N THR A 837 5.50 14.23 -36.69
CA THR A 837 4.85 15.47 -36.27
C THR A 837 5.84 16.62 -36.11
N HIS A 838 7.08 16.34 -35.70
CA HIS A 838 8.15 17.32 -35.59
C HIS A 838 9.01 17.33 -36.87
N LEU A 839 9.16 18.54 -37.41
CA LEU A 839 9.94 18.81 -38.61
C LEU A 839 11.41 19.07 -38.29
N LEU A 840 11.67 19.77 -37.18
CA LEU A 840 13.01 20.15 -36.73
C LEU A 840 13.13 19.95 -35.22
N CYS A 841 14.37 19.82 -34.76
CA CYS A 841 14.70 20.04 -33.36
C CYS A 841 15.98 20.87 -33.23
N ASP A 842 16.28 21.47 -32.07
CA ASP A 842 17.62 22.05 -31.85
C ASP A 842 18.54 21.05 -31.16
N ALA A 843 19.86 21.19 -31.30
CA ALA A 843 20.82 20.39 -30.56
C ALA A 843 22.18 21.08 -30.45
N ILE A 844 22.88 20.85 -29.33
CA ILE A 844 24.30 21.20 -29.22
C ILE A 844 25.12 20.08 -29.88
N VAL A 845 25.79 20.42 -30.98
CA VAL A 845 26.57 19.50 -31.81
C VAL A 845 28.06 19.70 -31.54
N ASN A 846 28.73 18.64 -31.07
CA ASN A 846 30.19 18.60 -30.96
C ASN A 846 30.81 17.92 -32.19
N THR A 847 30.75 16.58 -32.23
CA THR A 847 31.33 15.76 -33.29
C THR A 847 30.32 15.36 -34.37
N GLY A 848 29.02 15.43 -34.09
CA GLY A 848 27.95 14.95 -34.97
C GLY A 848 27.68 13.44 -34.91
N ASN A 849 28.44 12.67 -34.11
CA ASN A 849 28.30 11.21 -34.02
C ASN A 849 26.88 10.78 -33.62
N THR A 850 26.27 11.49 -32.66
CA THR A 850 24.89 11.22 -32.22
C THR A 850 23.88 11.44 -33.34
N LEU A 851 24.08 12.46 -34.19
CA LEU A 851 23.20 12.71 -35.33
C LEU A 851 23.33 11.57 -36.35
N GLN A 852 24.56 11.19 -36.67
CA GLN A 852 24.82 10.09 -37.60
C GLN A 852 24.23 8.76 -37.12
N ALA A 853 24.36 8.44 -35.84
CA ALA A 853 23.85 7.20 -35.25
C ALA A 853 22.30 7.11 -35.26
N ASN A 854 21.62 8.25 -35.38
CA ASN A 854 20.16 8.35 -35.35
C ASN A 854 19.56 8.77 -36.71
N ASP A 855 20.35 8.72 -37.78
CA ASP A 855 19.98 9.17 -39.13
C ASP A 855 19.44 10.62 -39.20
N LEU A 856 20.08 11.50 -38.45
CA LEU A 856 19.82 12.94 -38.42
C LEU A 856 20.96 13.73 -39.06
N GLU A 857 20.67 14.96 -39.48
CA GLU A 857 21.67 15.92 -39.98
C GLU A 857 21.42 17.34 -39.47
N ALA A 858 22.48 18.15 -39.39
CA ALA A 858 22.35 19.57 -39.08
C ALA A 858 21.84 20.31 -40.32
N TRP A 859 20.61 20.81 -40.27
CA TRP A 859 20.01 21.62 -41.33
C TRP A 859 20.60 23.03 -41.37
N GLN A 860 20.67 23.69 -40.21
CA GLN A 860 21.18 25.06 -40.08
C GLN A 860 21.89 25.28 -38.74
N VAL A 861 22.96 26.06 -38.75
CA VAL A 861 23.72 26.39 -37.54
C VAL A 861 23.17 27.71 -36.97
N ILE A 862 22.61 27.65 -35.76
CA ILE A 862 22.10 28.81 -35.03
C ILE A 862 23.25 29.61 -34.43
N LYS A 863 24.19 28.91 -33.77
CA LYS A 863 25.43 29.50 -33.24
C LYS A 863 26.62 28.66 -33.70
N PRO A 864 27.55 29.24 -34.50
CA PRO A 864 28.72 28.51 -34.96
C PRO A 864 29.69 28.21 -33.83
N LYS A 865 30.64 27.32 -34.13
CA LYS A 865 31.73 26.99 -33.19
C LYS A 865 32.53 28.24 -32.86
N GLY A 866 32.79 28.46 -31.57
CA GLY A 866 33.45 29.67 -31.06
C GLY A 866 32.51 30.77 -30.57
N ASP A 867 31.26 30.82 -31.06
CA ASP A 867 30.25 31.80 -30.59
C ASP A 867 29.53 31.34 -29.31
N ILE A 868 29.66 30.05 -28.99
CA ILE A 868 29.26 29.51 -27.69
C ILE A 868 30.47 29.66 -26.76
N VAL A 869 30.25 30.22 -25.57
CA VAL A 869 31.27 30.28 -24.52
C VAL A 869 30.87 29.38 -23.36
N ILE A 870 31.83 28.80 -22.66
CA ILE A 870 31.62 28.27 -21.31
C ILE A 870 32.01 29.36 -20.32
N GLY A 871 31.22 29.58 -19.29
CA GLY A 871 31.45 30.68 -18.36
C GLY A 871 30.96 30.44 -16.95
N LEU A 872 31.54 31.19 -16.01
CA LEU A 872 31.03 31.37 -14.67
C LEU A 872 30.01 32.51 -14.70
N TYR A 873 28.75 32.16 -14.41
CA TYR A 873 27.64 33.09 -14.28
C TYR A 873 27.29 33.23 -12.81
N GLN A 874 27.29 34.44 -12.28
CA GLN A 874 26.90 34.71 -10.89
C GLN A 874 25.52 35.34 -10.86
N ARG A 875 24.71 34.93 -9.89
CA ARG A 875 23.37 35.49 -9.70
C ARG A 875 23.45 37.02 -9.57
N LEU A 876 22.55 37.72 -10.26
CA LEU A 876 22.42 39.18 -10.21
C LEU A 876 21.88 39.68 -8.86
#